data_AF-A0A7J3JV12-F1
#
_entry.id   AF-A0A7J3JV12-F1
#
_cell.length_a   1.000
_cell.length_b   1.000
_cell.length_c   1.000
_cell.angle_alpha   90.00
_cell.angle_beta   90.00
_cell.angle_gamma   90.00
#
_symmetry.space_group_name_H-M   'P 1'
#
loop_
_entity.id
_entity.type
_entity.pdbx_description
1 polymer ?
#
loop_
_entity_poly.entity_id
_entity_poly.type
_entity_poly.pdbx_seq_one_letter_code
_entity_poly.pdbx_strand_id
1 'polypeptide(L)'
;MREVLKSYRTLMLTLLLTISLSTLAAIVNIPTSTPYSPFNTDVNGISKFAEYFCSNFLYSLSDVSKGFNGTVVVILNNELKSSEYSVIEDLLSSGSTVVILDEYGYSNNLLKYLGIDALVVNHVVLDEVFKYGSREYPLLRLRGSELNLTAYRPTYIYVSDSSFVVAETSKYSYADINGDGYYSLGESMKSYPVIAQFYVGRGRLLLISDLDIISNGLIDMNKLAFSKLVSTPTYIVVNHLGLGGADYFKYLITKAIPTGYRNGFDGSILPYAIIVAVSATSYYLFYTARKSKKSRRVNPYVLICSSYVMVVITYRAFVDNNPYYVVPAFINLITSLVGIDFIVRPVLVATLIYYSSLDINLLLYLLPTYMLLPYLMTSDLDFNLSGFLGPSTVSITKFLSLMILTSLVNLSTILPISLMITTSLVNCLVNYVRLYDIKVELLEVPKEVVLRDKASLLLNTYSKLTSYLTLAGSDGDRKVFKLKDYSVIRYDLPTDHVGTHTLLLNIAVMDELGFARRLLTPISVNYLVVPHVMKLLESIRSELFSRRDVRDLLSSVELSIIELGGLIGVGSGNIAKVLNSLVVGGGISRFLTEFIRSLTALEAEIHSERLGSRVRYGEYVGIRHYVPGDEVRYVHWSKSLSLRELVVKEFALPHPKELITRKSGGLEPIVMVDLTVSDVWSLDRLLLTLLSIYLNIVRIDLEVKVPLVILSNNFILVIKGRSLDVLYRLYKALGSVIPKLIYDYKHIKTEVSAEYLKDLITHSDRVKYFAKLVSANKYFAEKVIKALAMNDLLPPKPFTVIYSDVLNVRYGLVRYELSVYGYLDVEPGKLVQYIASSGGNY
;
A
#
# COMPACT_ATOMS: atom_id res chain seq x y z
N MET A 1 2.43 -6.82 10.35
CA MET A 1 3.84 -6.95 10.75
C MET A 1 4.82 -7.06 9.56
N ARG A 2 4.65 -8.00 8.61
CA ARG A 2 5.54 -8.13 7.43
C ARG A 2 5.63 -6.86 6.56
N GLU A 3 4.51 -6.19 6.33
CA GLU A 3 4.48 -4.95 5.53
C GLU A 3 5.17 -3.77 6.23
N VAL A 4 4.97 -3.64 7.55
CA VAL A 4 5.66 -2.65 8.38
C VAL A 4 7.17 -2.86 8.36
N LEU A 5 7.63 -4.12 8.42
CA LEU A 5 9.04 -4.46 8.28
C LEU A 5 9.60 -4.09 6.89
N LYS A 6 8.82 -4.30 5.82
CA LYS A 6 9.23 -3.97 4.45
C LYS A 6 9.44 -2.46 4.30
N SER A 7 8.57 -1.66 4.88
CA SER A 7 8.65 -0.19 4.84
C SER A 7 9.77 0.37 5.71
N TYR A 8 10.05 -0.25 6.86
CA TYR A 8 11.21 0.11 7.69
C TYR A 8 12.52 -0.18 6.95
N ARG A 9 12.62 -1.33 6.26
CA ARG A 9 13.77 -1.67 5.41
C ARG A 9 13.99 -0.65 4.31
N THR A 10 12.92 -0.21 3.61
CA THR A 10 13.06 0.82 2.58
C THR A 10 13.48 2.18 3.13
N LEU A 11 13.00 2.59 4.32
CA LEU A 11 13.48 3.82 4.96
C LEU A 11 14.94 3.68 5.39
N MET A 12 15.32 2.58 6.04
CA MET A 12 16.72 2.34 6.43
C MET A 12 17.64 2.38 5.21
N LEU A 13 17.25 1.72 4.12
CA LEU A 13 18.03 1.73 2.87
C LEU A 13 18.11 3.13 2.26
N THR A 14 17.01 3.89 2.18
CA THR A 14 17.04 5.25 1.64
C THR A 14 17.83 6.21 2.54
N LEU A 15 17.72 6.09 3.86
CA LEU A 15 18.51 6.87 4.82
C LEU A 15 20.00 6.52 4.75
N LEU A 16 20.36 5.24 4.76
CA LEU A 16 21.73 4.77 4.60
C LEU A 16 22.32 5.24 3.28
N LEU A 17 21.56 5.14 2.19
CA LEU A 17 21.96 5.64 0.89
C LEU A 17 22.19 7.16 0.92
N THR A 18 21.30 7.92 1.56
CA THR A 18 21.42 9.37 1.68
C THR A 18 22.65 9.76 2.50
N ILE A 19 22.88 9.08 3.63
CA ILE A 19 24.06 9.29 4.47
C ILE A 19 25.32 8.96 3.69
N SER A 20 25.38 7.79 3.03
CA SER A 20 26.55 7.38 2.25
C SER A 20 26.86 8.35 1.10
N LEU A 21 25.82 8.82 0.38
CA LEU A 21 25.99 9.78 -0.70
C LEU A 21 26.42 11.14 -0.14
N SER A 22 25.89 11.57 1.00
CA SER A 22 26.26 12.84 1.63
C SER A 22 27.70 12.81 2.15
N THR A 23 28.12 11.71 2.79
CA THR A 23 29.51 11.54 3.23
C THR A 23 30.47 11.49 2.04
N LEU A 24 30.07 10.81 0.96
CA LEU A 24 30.87 10.74 -0.26
C LEU A 24 31.01 12.13 -0.92
N ALA A 25 29.91 12.88 -1.00
CA ALA A 25 29.91 14.25 -1.48
C ALA A 25 30.81 15.15 -0.62
N ALA A 26 30.79 15.00 0.71
CA ALA A 26 31.65 15.75 1.62
C ALA A 26 33.13 15.47 1.36
N ILE A 27 33.54 14.19 1.27
CA ILE A 27 34.93 13.82 1.04
C ILE A 27 35.46 14.37 -0.29
N VAL A 28 34.62 14.40 -1.32
CA VAL A 28 35.04 14.81 -2.68
C VAL A 28 35.15 16.32 -2.79
N ASN A 29 34.15 17.06 -2.30
CA ASN A 29 34.03 18.50 -2.54
C ASN A 29 34.75 19.36 -1.50
N ILE A 30 35.05 18.85 -0.30
CA ILE A 30 35.77 19.62 0.72
C ILE A 30 37.26 19.61 0.37
N PRO A 31 37.93 20.76 0.13
CA PRO A 31 39.37 20.80 -0.14
C PRO A 31 40.17 20.23 1.03
N THR A 32 41.33 19.65 0.73
CA THR A 32 42.21 19.14 1.79
C THR A 32 43.16 20.22 2.27
N SER A 33 43.65 20.09 3.50
CA SER A 33 44.63 21.02 4.09
C SER A 33 46.07 20.50 4.02
N THR A 34 46.30 19.40 3.31
CA THR A 34 47.62 18.77 3.20
C THR A 34 48.54 19.66 2.37
N PRO A 35 49.70 20.10 2.90
CA PRO A 35 50.65 20.93 2.16
C PRO A 35 51.07 20.24 0.86
N TYR A 36 51.23 21.04 -0.19
CA TYR A 36 51.61 20.61 -1.53
C TYR A 36 50.68 19.57 -2.18
N SER A 37 49.53 19.24 -1.57
CA SER A 37 48.54 18.39 -2.21
C SER A 37 47.91 19.12 -3.40
N PRO A 38 47.69 18.43 -4.54
CA PRO A 38 46.94 19.01 -5.65
C PRO A 38 45.45 19.21 -5.33
N PHE A 39 44.94 18.61 -4.25
CA PHE A 39 43.56 18.77 -3.78
C PHE A 39 43.41 19.84 -2.70
N ASN A 40 44.52 20.50 -2.34
CA ASN A 40 44.54 21.62 -1.41
C ASN A 40 44.48 22.95 -2.19
N THR A 41 43.42 23.72 -1.91
CA THR A 41 43.15 25.02 -2.54
C THR A 41 43.67 26.20 -1.72
N ASP A 42 44.18 25.96 -0.51
CA ASP A 42 44.80 26.98 0.34
C ASP A 42 46.18 27.37 -0.19
N VAL A 43 46.78 28.41 0.39
CA VAL A 43 48.03 29.05 -0.10
C VAL A 43 49.18 28.05 -0.28
N ASN A 44 49.29 27.06 0.59
CA ASN A 44 50.35 26.05 0.60
C ASN A 44 50.03 24.77 -0.23
N GLY A 45 48.90 24.73 -0.94
CA GLY A 45 48.58 23.66 -1.88
C GLY A 45 49.15 23.89 -3.28
N ILE A 46 48.97 22.95 -4.21
CA ILE A 46 49.41 23.08 -5.62
C ILE A 46 48.26 22.94 -6.63
N SER A 47 47.01 23.07 -6.19
CA SER A 47 45.82 22.95 -7.05
C SER A 47 45.89 23.82 -8.32
N LYS A 48 46.36 25.07 -8.21
CA LYS A 48 46.51 26.01 -9.33
C LYS A 48 47.65 25.61 -10.27
N PHE A 49 48.78 25.14 -9.73
CA PHE A 49 49.86 24.61 -10.55
C PHE A 49 49.38 23.40 -11.35
N ALA A 50 48.58 22.54 -10.71
CA ALA A 50 47.98 21.40 -11.39
C ALA A 50 47.01 21.82 -12.50
N GLU A 51 46.18 22.83 -12.26
CA GLU A 51 45.29 23.41 -13.26
C GLU A 51 46.05 23.99 -14.47
N TYR A 52 47.16 24.70 -14.23
CA TYR A 52 47.91 25.37 -15.29
C TYR A 52 48.77 24.44 -16.14
N PHE A 53 49.39 23.42 -15.53
CA PHE A 53 50.44 22.64 -16.18
C PHE A 53 50.20 21.13 -16.13
N CYS A 54 49.46 20.61 -15.13
CA CYS A 54 49.37 19.18 -14.92
C CYS A 54 48.35 18.51 -15.85
N SER A 55 48.82 17.50 -16.57
CA SER A 55 47.99 16.63 -17.40
C SER A 55 47.38 15.49 -16.56
N ASN A 56 48.13 14.94 -15.60
CA ASN A 56 47.63 13.90 -14.71
C ASN A 56 48.50 13.72 -13.45
N PHE A 57 47.90 13.18 -12.39
CA PHE A 57 48.61 12.80 -11.16
C PHE A 57 48.96 11.33 -11.18
N LEU A 58 50.19 11.00 -10.79
CA LEU A 58 50.67 9.64 -10.62
C LEU A 58 50.90 9.39 -9.14
N TYR A 59 50.48 8.22 -8.64
CA TYR A 59 50.75 7.91 -7.26
C TYR A 59 52.24 7.64 -7.09
N SER A 60 52.82 6.82 -7.97
CA SER A 60 54.22 6.42 -7.90
C SER A 60 54.95 6.71 -9.21
N LEU A 61 56.28 6.89 -9.13
CA LEU A 61 57.16 6.93 -10.31
C LEU A 61 57.05 5.65 -11.16
N SER A 62 56.74 4.51 -10.53
CA SER A 62 56.50 3.24 -11.24
C SER A 62 55.26 3.23 -12.14
N ASP A 63 54.33 4.17 -11.94
CA ASP A 63 53.12 4.30 -12.76
C ASP A 63 53.40 4.99 -14.11
N VAL A 64 54.60 5.54 -14.31
CA VAL A 64 55.00 6.16 -15.57
C VAL A 64 55.26 5.08 -16.62
N SER A 65 54.63 5.20 -17.79
CA SER A 65 54.85 4.27 -18.90
C SER A 65 56.32 4.32 -19.37
N LYS A 66 56.93 3.16 -19.61
CA LYS A 66 58.26 3.09 -20.23
C LYS A 66 58.28 3.84 -21.56
N GLY A 67 59.31 4.66 -21.77
CA GLY A 67 59.42 5.50 -22.97
C GLY A 67 58.53 6.75 -22.97
N PHE A 68 58.03 7.17 -21.80
CA PHE A 68 57.37 8.46 -21.65
C PHE A 68 58.28 9.60 -22.17
N ASN A 69 57.68 10.55 -22.89
CA ASN A 69 58.36 11.72 -23.45
C ASN A 69 57.54 12.97 -23.08
N GLY A 70 57.86 13.55 -21.92
CA GLY A 70 57.20 14.74 -21.37
C GLY A 70 57.91 15.20 -20.09
N THR A 71 57.20 15.94 -19.23
CA THR A 71 57.76 16.37 -17.93
C THR A 71 57.17 15.56 -16.78
N VAL A 72 58.01 15.08 -15.86
CA VAL A 72 57.61 14.46 -14.60
C VAL A 72 58.10 15.33 -13.45
N VAL A 73 57.19 15.82 -12.62
CA VAL A 73 57.47 16.65 -11.45
C VAL A 73 57.40 15.78 -10.19
N VAL A 74 58.46 15.80 -9.41
CA VAL A 74 58.59 15.06 -8.15
C VAL A 74 58.89 16.07 -7.05
N ILE A 75 58.03 16.14 -6.04
CA ILE A 75 58.16 17.03 -4.89
C ILE A 75 58.62 16.17 -3.71
N LEU A 76 59.83 16.40 -3.20
CA LEU A 76 60.42 15.56 -2.16
C LEU A 76 60.15 16.11 -0.76
N ASN A 77 59.30 15.41 -0.02
CA ASN A 77 59.13 15.59 1.43
C ASN A 77 59.72 14.43 2.24
N ASN A 78 60.30 13.44 1.56
CA ASN A 78 61.01 12.30 2.12
C ASN A 78 62.10 11.82 1.13
N GLU A 79 63.01 10.98 1.61
CA GLU A 79 64.06 10.38 0.77
C GLU A 79 63.48 9.47 -0.32
N LEU A 80 64.08 9.57 -1.51
CA LEU A 80 63.83 8.64 -2.61
C LEU A 80 64.36 7.25 -2.27
N LYS A 81 63.61 6.21 -2.65
CA LYS A 81 64.06 4.83 -2.52
C LYS A 81 65.03 4.47 -3.64
N SER A 82 65.96 3.56 -3.37
CA SER A 82 66.92 3.08 -4.37
C SER A 82 66.27 2.49 -5.63
N SER A 83 65.07 1.91 -5.50
CA SER A 83 64.28 1.42 -6.65
C SER A 83 63.75 2.53 -7.56
N GLU A 84 63.65 3.77 -7.07
CA GLU A 84 63.17 4.91 -7.85
C GLU A 84 64.28 5.55 -8.68
N TYR A 85 65.55 5.34 -8.31
CA TYR A 85 66.71 5.87 -9.03
C TYR A 85 66.78 5.35 -10.46
N SER A 86 66.60 4.03 -10.65
CA SER A 86 66.59 3.42 -11.98
C SER A 86 65.43 3.89 -12.84
N VAL A 87 64.27 4.17 -12.23
CA VAL A 87 63.10 4.71 -12.95
C VAL A 87 63.37 6.14 -13.44
N ILE A 88 63.99 6.97 -12.61
CA ILE A 88 64.37 8.35 -12.99
C ILE A 88 65.44 8.32 -14.08
N GLU A 89 66.45 7.45 -13.96
CA GLU A 89 67.49 7.24 -14.97
C GLU A 89 66.90 6.79 -16.32
N ASP A 90 65.94 5.86 -16.31
CA ASP A 90 65.23 5.39 -17.51
C ASP A 90 64.43 6.52 -18.17
N LEU A 91 63.75 7.37 -17.37
CA LEU A 91 62.99 8.52 -17.88
C LEU A 91 63.91 9.55 -18.55
N LEU A 92 65.01 9.90 -17.88
CA LEU A 92 66.00 10.82 -18.42
C LEU A 92 66.65 10.23 -19.69
N SER A 93 67.05 8.96 -19.68
CA SER A 93 67.62 8.28 -20.85
C SER A 93 66.66 8.23 -22.04
N SER A 94 65.35 8.16 -21.78
CA SER A 94 64.28 8.18 -22.79
C SER A 94 64.00 9.57 -23.38
N GLY A 95 64.60 10.63 -22.84
CA GLY A 95 64.41 12.00 -23.31
C GLY A 95 63.40 12.83 -22.51
N SER A 96 62.84 12.30 -21.41
CA SER A 96 61.93 13.07 -20.56
C SER A 96 62.65 14.18 -19.79
N THR A 97 61.89 15.21 -19.41
CA THR A 97 62.32 16.16 -18.38
C THR A 97 61.85 15.66 -17.02
N VAL A 98 62.76 15.53 -16.05
CA VAL A 98 62.41 15.24 -14.66
C VAL A 98 62.67 16.51 -13.85
N VAL A 99 61.65 17.05 -13.18
CA VAL A 99 61.75 18.20 -12.29
C VAL A 99 61.71 17.67 -10.86
N ILE A 100 62.75 17.95 -10.09
CA ILE A 100 62.82 17.59 -8.67
C ILE A 100 62.81 18.86 -7.85
N LEU A 101 61.81 18.98 -6.97
CA LEU A 101 61.74 20.03 -5.96
C LEU A 101 62.23 19.42 -4.64
N ASP A 102 63.31 19.97 -4.09
CA ASP A 102 63.97 19.44 -2.89
C ASP A 102 64.69 20.56 -2.13
N GLU A 103 64.20 20.87 -0.94
CA GLU A 103 64.84 21.82 -0.02
C GLU A 103 65.70 21.13 1.05
N TYR A 104 65.47 19.83 1.27
CA TYR A 104 66.02 19.08 2.41
C TYR A 104 67.32 18.35 2.08
N GLY A 105 67.62 18.16 0.79
CA GLY A 105 68.76 17.38 0.31
C GLY A 105 68.45 15.90 0.10
N TYR A 106 67.18 15.53 -0.02
CA TYR A 106 66.72 14.17 -0.27
C TYR A 106 67.12 13.63 -1.65
N SER A 107 67.42 14.51 -2.61
CA SER A 107 67.88 14.17 -3.95
C SER A 107 69.40 13.90 -4.03
N ASN A 108 70.18 14.23 -3.01
CA ASN A 108 71.65 14.15 -3.07
C ASN A 108 72.19 12.75 -3.39
N ASN A 109 71.54 11.70 -2.87
CA ASN A 109 71.89 10.31 -3.18
C ASN A 109 71.58 9.93 -4.65
N LEU A 110 70.48 10.46 -5.21
CA LEU A 110 70.13 10.29 -6.62
C LEU A 110 71.15 11.02 -7.51
N LEU A 111 71.53 12.25 -7.17
CA LEU A 111 72.53 13.03 -7.94
C LEU A 111 73.86 12.27 -8.00
N LYS A 112 74.31 11.73 -6.86
CA LYS A 112 75.50 10.86 -6.79
C LYS A 112 75.36 9.60 -7.64
N TYR A 113 74.19 8.95 -7.62
CA TYR A 113 73.91 7.77 -8.44
C TYR A 113 73.99 8.09 -9.95
N LEU A 114 73.47 9.24 -10.37
CA LEU A 114 73.51 9.72 -11.76
C LEU A 114 74.88 10.30 -12.18
N GLY A 115 75.85 10.36 -11.27
CA GLY A 115 77.18 10.95 -11.54
C GLY A 115 77.17 12.47 -11.69
N ILE A 116 76.16 13.15 -11.14
CA ILE A 116 76.02 14.61 -11.18
C ILE A 116 76.75 15.22 -9.98
N ASP A 117 77.73 16.09 -10.24
CA ASP A 117 78.47 16.80 -9.21
C ASP A 117 77.73 18.07 -8.75
N ALA A 118 76.63 17.85 -8.03
CA ALA A 118 75.82 18.88 -7.41
C ALA A 118 75.21 18.38 -6.09
N LEU A 119 74.94 19.30 -5.16
CA LEU A 119 74.24 19.02 -3.90
C LEU A 119 73.25 20.12 -3.56
N VAL A 120 72.06 19.74 -3.10
CA VAL A 120 71.17 20.65 -2.37
C VAL A 120 71.72 20.81 -0.96
N VAL A 121 71.93 22.06 -0.56
CA VAL A 121 72.42 22.43 0.76
C VAL A 121 71.29 23.08 1.55
N ASN A 122 70.90 22.46 2.66
CA ASN A 122 69.77 22.88 3.47
C ASN A 122 70.11 24.07 4.40
N HIS A 123 70.38 25.22 3.78
CA HIS A 123 70.46 26.53 4.44
C HIS A 123 69.57 27.50 3.69
N VAL A 124 68.68 28.18 4.41
CA VAL A 124 67.72 29.13 3.83
C VAL A 124 68.48 30.32 3.28
N VAL A 125 68.14 30.75 2.06
CA VAL A 125 68.69 31.94 1.43
C VAL A 125 67.68 33.08 1.56
N LEU A 126 68.16 34.20 2.09
CA LEU A 126 67.39 35.43 2.25
C LEU A 126 68.00 36.54 1.39
N ASP A 127 67.18 37.49 0.96
CA ASP A 127 67.64 38.65 0.20
C ASP A 127 66.99 39.93 0.72
N GLU A 128 67.81 40.90 1.13
CA GLU A 128 67.30 42.17 1.65
C GLU A 128 67.01 43.21 0.56
N VAL A 129 67.49 43.01 -0.67
CA VAL A 129 67.49 44.01 -1.75
C VAL A 129 66.59 43.59 -2.90
N PHE A 130 66.77 42.38 -3.44
CA PHE A 130 66.08 41.90 -4.63
C PHE A 130 65.03 40.85 -4.26
N LYS A 131 63.89 41.35 -3.75
CA LYS A 131 62.86 40.55 -3.09
C LYS A 131 61.44 41.01 -3.44
N TYR A 132 60.45 40.15 -3.21
CA TYR A 132 59.03 40.45 -3.29
C TYR A 132 58.42 40.64 -1.90
N GLY A 133 58.22 41.90 -1.48
CA GLY A 133 57.61 42.21 -0.18
C GLY A 133 58.59 42.03 1.00
N SER A 134 58.85 40.79 1.42
CA SER A 134 59.75 40.48 2.55
C SER A 134 61.05 39.80 2.09
N ARG A 135 62.06 39.77 2.98
CA ARG A 135 63.36 39.11 2.74
C ARG A 135 63.29 37.61 2.51
N GLU A 136 62.18 37.01 2.91
CA GLU A 136 61.90 35.59 2.75
C GLU A 136 61.46 35.27 1.32
N TYR A 137 61.16 36.27 0.49
CA TYR A 137 60.75 36.08 -0.90
C TYR A 137 61.79 36.61 -1.90
N PRO A 138 62.97 35.99 -2.00
CA PRO A 138 63.98 36.44 -2.95
C PRO A 138 63.48 36.26 -4.40
N LEU A 139 63.80 37.25 -5.24
CA LEU A 139 63.54 37.17 -6.67
C LEU A 139 64.72 36.46 -7.36
N LEU A 140 64.45 35.34 -8.02
CA LEU A 140 65.42 34.58 -8.78
C LEU A 140 65.51 35.13 -10.20
N ARG A 141 66.73 35.40 -10.66
CA ARG A 141 66.99 35.81 -12.05
C ARG A 141 67.14 34.58 -12.92
N LEU A 142 66.26 34.44 -13.91
CA LEU A 142 66.33 33.37 -14.87
C LEU A 142 67.37 33.70 -15.95
N ARG A 143 68.41 32.88 -16.10
CA ARG A 143 69.46 33.13 -17.10
C ARG A 143 68.88 33.09 -18.52
N GLY A 144 69.24 34.10 -19.32
CA GLY A 144 68.76 34.23 -20.70
C GLY A 144 67.30 34.68 -20.84
N SER A 145 66.69 35.23 -19.77
CA SER A 145 65.32 35.75 -19.78
C SER A 145 65.21 37.00 -18.91
N GLU A 146 64.32 37.93 -19.26
CA GLU A 146 64.00 39.10 -18.43
C GLU A 146 62.97 38.79 -17.32
N LEU A 147 62.41 37.58 -17.34
CA LEU A 147 61.47 37.10 -16.33
C LEU A 147 62.21 36.71 -15.03
N ASN A 148 61.62 37.07 -13.90
CA ASN A 148 62.06 36.61 -12.58
C ASN A 148 61.09 35.56 -12.04
N LEU A 149 61.58 34.71 -11.14
CA LEU A 149 60.76 33.82 -10.31
C LEU A 149 60.77 34.32 -8.88
N THR A 150 59.65 34.22 -8.18
CA THR A 150 59.58 34.50 -6.75
C THR A 150 59.67 33.18 -6.00
N ALA A 151 60.68 33.06 -5.16
CA ALA A 151 60.88 31.93 -4.25
C ALA A 151 60.35 32.26 -2.85
N TYR A 152 60.18 31.28 -1.96
CA TYR A 152 59.92 31.52 -0.54
C TYR A 152 60.85 30.68 0.33
N ARG A 153 61.70 31.35 1.11
CA ARG A 153 62.75 30.76 1.95
C ARG A 153 63.51 29.61 1.24
N PRO A 154 63.95 29.81 -0.01
CA PRO A 154 64.58 28.72 -0.77
C PRO A 154 65.87 28.30 -0.10
N THR A 155 66.27 27.05 -0.28
CA THR A 155 67.65 26.64 -0.02
C THR A 155 68.48 26.80 -1.30
N TYR A 156 69.74 26.38 -1.32
CA TYR A 156 70.59 26.55 -2.50
C TYR A 156 71.22 25.27 -2.99
N ILE A 157 71.57 25.28 -4.27
CA ILE A 157 72.25 24.18 -4.96
C ILE A 157 73.73 24.54 -5.09
N TYR A 158 74.59 23.73 -4.50
CA TYR A 158 76.01 23.73 -4.83
C TYR A 158 76.21 23.02 -6.17
N VAL A 159 76.82 23.70 -7.13
CA VAL A 159 77.11 23.16 -8.47
C VAL A 159 78.56 23.50 -8.82
N SER A 160 79.33 22.50 -9.25
CA SER A 160 80.75 22.69 -9.58
C SER A 160 80.98 23.50 -10.86
N ASP A 161 80.07 23.43 -11.84
CA ASP A 161 80.08 24.24 -13.05
C ASP A 161 78.86 25.17 -13.10
N SER A 162 79.14 26.48 -13.13
CA SER A 162 78.13 27.51 -13.22
C SER A 162 77.29 27.45 -14.51
N SER A 163 77.73 26.75 -15.57
CA SER A 163 76.99 26.61 -16.83
C SER A 163 75.64 25.89 -16.67
N PHE A 164 75.51 25.06 -15.63
CA PHE A 164 74.28 24.33 -15.29
C PHE A 164 73.26 25.17 -14.51
N VAL A 165 73.64 26.34 -14.01
CA VAL A 165 72.73 27.21 -13.24
C VAL A 165 71.71 27.85 -14.17
N VAL A 166 70.42 27.68 -13.85
CA VAL A 166 69.28 28.22 -14.60
C VAL A 166 68.73 29.47 -13.95
N ALA A 167 68.58 29.46 -12.61
CA ALA A 167 68.15 30.61 -11.85
C ALA A 167 68.92 30.73 -10.54
N GLU A 168 69.29 31.96 -10.20
CA GLU A 168 70.06 32.28 -9.00
C GLU A 168 69.52 33.55 -8.34
N THR A 169 69.76 33.68 -7.04
CA THR A 169 69.42 34.88 -6.29
C THR A 169 70.37 36.03 -6.63
N SER A 170 70.10 37.22 -6.09
CA SER A 170 70.96 38.37 -6.34
C SER A 170 72.29 38.28 -5.58
N LYS A 171 73.26 39.10 -5.98
CA LYS A 171 74.56 39.21 -5.30
C LYS A 171 74.47 39.74 -3.85
N TYR A 172 73.29 40.20 -3.43
CA TYR A 172 73.01 40.71 -2.09
C TYR A 172 72.34 39.67 -1.18
N SER A 173 72.10 38.46 -1.69
CA SER A 173 71.56 37.37 -0.89
C SER A 173 72.63 36.77 0.02
N TYR A 174 72.19 36.17 1.12
CA TYR A 174 73.03 35.41 2.03
C TYR A 174 72.30 34.12 2.45
N ALA A 175 73.06 33.05 2.65
CA ALA A 175 72.54 31.85 3.29
C ALA A 175 72.59 32.02 4.80
N ASP A 176 71.46 31.87 5.45
CA ASP A 176 71.27 31.88 6.91
C ASP A 176 71.75 30.54 7.49
N ILE A 177 73.02 30.50 7.87
CA ILE A 177 73.69 29.27 8.31
C ILE A 177 73.31 28.96 9.77
N ASN A 178 73.11 30.00 10.57
CA ASN A 178 72.81 29.87 12.00
C ASN A 178 71.29 29.83 12.31
N GLY A 179 70.44 30.12 11.34
CA GLY A 179 68.99 30.05 11.42
C GLY A 179 68.35 31.21 12.18
N ASP A 180 69.05 32.33 12.38
CA ASP A 180 68.53 33.48 13.12
C ASP A 180 67.68 34.42 12.26
N GLY A 181 67.70 34.22 10.93
CA GLY A 181 66.93 34.98 9.95
C GLY A 181 67.57 36.32 9.55
N TYR A 182 68.74 36.68 10.04
CA TYR A 182 69.44 37.93 9.77
C TYR A 182 70.85 37.67 9.23
N TYR A 183 71.40 38.65 8.52
CA TYR A 183 72.78 38.54 8.07
C TYR A 183 73.76 38.56 9.25
N SER A 184 74.54 37.50 9.39
CA SER A 184 75.52 37.33 10.47
C SER A 184 76.97 37.36 9.99
N LEU A 185 77.88 37.77 10.88
CA LEU A 185 79.33 37.73 10.63
C LEU A 185 79.79 36.29 10.38
N GLY A 186 80.24 36.01 9.16
CA GLY A 186 80.62 34.67 8.69
C GLY A 186 79.78 34.16 7.53
N GLU A 187 78.62 34.78 7.28
CA GLU A 187 77.80 34.50 6.12
C GLU A 187 78.30 35.30 4.91
N SER A 188 78.27 34.68 3.74
CA SER A 188 78.77 35.28 2.50
C SER A 188 77.62 35.89 1.71
N MET A 189 77.69 37.20 1.43
CA MET A 189 76.81 37.81 0.45
C MET A 189 77.27 37.47 -0.96
N LYS A 190 76.45 36.70 -1.68
CA LYS A 190 76.69 36.28 -3.06
C LYS A 190 75.40 35.80 -3.70
N SER A 191 75.45 35.57 -5.02
CA SER A 191 74.37 34.86 -5.71
C SER A 191 74.40 33.39 -5.34
N TYR A 192 73.23 32.85 -5.00
CA TYR A 192 73.03 31.44 -4.69
C TYR A 192 72.18 30.79 -5.79
N PRO A 193 72.67 29.72 -6.44
CA PRO A 193 71.85 28.95 -7.38
C PRO A 193 70.67 28.31 -6.66
N VAL A 194 69.46 28.51 -7.20
CA VAL A 194 68.23 27.89 -6.67
C VAL A 194 67.63 26.92 -7.69
N ILE A 195 67.88 27.14 -8.98
CA ILE A 195 67.49 26.22 -10.04
C ILE A 195 68.72 25.85 -10.86
N ALA A 196 68.97 24.55 -11.01
CA ALA A 196 70.02 24.00 -11.85
C ALA A 196 69.45 22.97 -12.82
N GLN A 197 70.04 22.86 -14.00
CA GLN A 197 69.69 21.85 -15.00
C GLN A 197 70.88 20.98 -15.35
N PHE A 198 70.63 19.68 -15.51
CA PHE A 198 71.62 18.69 -15.89
C PHE A 198 71.08 17.84 -17.03
N TYR A 199 71.96 17.42 -17.94
CA TYR A 199 71.59 16.55 -19.04
C TYR A 199 72.09 15.13 -18.77
N VAL A 200 71.17 14.17 -18.78
CA VAL A 200 71.45 12.74 -18.58
C VAL A 200 70.86 11.99 -19.76
N GLY A 201 71.71 11.35 -20.56
CA GLY A 201 71.30 10.74 -21.82
C GLY A 201 70.72 11.79 -22.78
N ARG A 202 69.45 11.62 -23.18
CA ARG A 202 68.71 12.57 -24.04
C ARG A 202 67.78 13.49 -23.25
N GLY A 203 67.63 13.26 -21.95
CA GLY A 203 66.69 13.95 -21.09
C GLY A 203 67.33 15.05 -20.28
N ARG A 204 66.50 15.72 -19.49
CA ARG A 204 66.89 16.89 -18.70
C ARG A 204 66.40 16.74 -17.26
N LEU A 205 67.31 16.80 -16.31
CA LEU A 205 66.99 16.90 -14.89
C LEU A 205 66.99 18.37 -14.50
N LEU A 206 65.86 18.90 -14.03
CA LEU A 206 65.73 20.25 -13.49
C LEU A 206 65.59 20.14 -11.96
N LEU A 207 66.61 20.58 -11.23
CA LEU A 207 66.62 20.59 -9.77
C LEU A 207 66.25 21.97 -9.28
N ILE A 208 65.28 22.04 -8.36
CA ILE A 208 64.78 23.29 -7.77
C ILE A 208 64.84 23.16 -6.24
N SER A 209 65.59 24.03 -5.58
CA SER A 209 65.74 24.04 -4.13
C SER A 209 64.71 24.91 -3.40
N ASP A 210 63.47 24.86 -3.89
CA ASP A 210 62.30 25.54 -3.32
C ASP A 210 61.03 24.72 -3.65
N LEU A 211 60.28 24.30 -2.64
CA LEU A 211 59.01 23.58 -2.78
C LEU A 211 57.82 24.54 -3.01
N ASP A 212 57.85 25.71 -2.38
CA ASP A 212 56.79 26.70 -2.37
C ASP A 212 56.72 27.52 -3.68
N ILE A 213 57.76 27.48 -4.50
CA ILE A 213 57.83 28.16 -5.80
C ILE A 213 56.67 27.79 -6.76
N ILE A 214 56.07 26.60 -6.58
CA ILE A 214 54.88 26.11 -7.33
C ILE A 214 53.58 26.14 -6.51
N SER A 215 53.60 26.65 -5.27
CA SER A 215 52.43 26.73 -4.41
C SER A 215 51.34 27.65 -4.98
N ASN A 216 50.09 27.48 -4.54
CA ASN A 216 48.95 28.31 -4.91
C ASN A 216 49.19 29.80 -4.59
N GLY A 217 50.03 30.10 -3.60
CA GLY A 217 50.42 31.45 -3.20
C GLY A 217 51.37 32.14 -4.17
N LEU A 218 52.24 31.39 -4.86
CA LEU A 218 53.28 31.95 -5.73
C LEU A 218 53.08 31.67 -7.22
N ILE A 219 52.34 30.62 -7.59
CA ILE A 219 52.29 30.16 -8.98
C ILE A 219 51.68 31.16 -9.95
N ASP A 220 50.73 32.00 -9.51
CA ASP A 220 50.14 33.02 -10.38
C ASP A 220 51.19 34.04 -10.85
N MET A 221 52.15 34.38 -9.99
CA MET A 221 53.27 35.27 -10.32
C MET A 221 54.35 34.54 -11.12
N ASN A 222 54.55 33.24 -10.85
CA ASN A 222 55.61 32.43 -11.46
C ASN A 222 55.20 31.75 -12.79
N LYS A 223 53.92 31.77 -13.16
CA LYS A 223 53.33 31.03 -14.30
C LYS A 223 54.09 31.21 -15.61
N LEU A 224 54.38 32.46 -15.99
CA LEU A 224 55.04 32.75 -17.27
C LEU A 224 56.48 32.22 -17.29
N ALA A 225 57.20 32.30 -16.18
CA ALA A 225 58.56 31.77 -16.09
C ALA A 225 58.56 30.23 -16.07
N PHE A 226 57.64 29.59 -15.34
CA PHE A 226 57.50 28.13 -15.33
C PHE A 226 57.12 27.54 -16.68
N SER A 227 56.33 28.24 -17.49
CA SER A 227 56.01 27.79 -18.86
C SER A 227 57.22 27.67 -19.78
N LYS A 228 58.35 28.33 -19.45
CA LYS A 228 59.63 28.16 -20.16
C LYS A 228 60.45 26.98 -19.61
N LEU A 229 60.20 26.57 -18.37
CA LEU A 229 60.94 25.51 -17.68
C LEU A 229 60.34 24.13 -17.94
N VAL A 230 59.03 24.03 -18.07
CA VAL A 230 58.27 22.76 -18.14
C VAL A 230 57.62 22.57 -19.51
N SER A 231 57.62 21.34 -20.03
CA SER A 231 56.93 20.96 -21.28
C SER A 231 55.70 20.10 -21.03
N THR A 232 54.70 20.20 -21.92
CA THR A 232 53.49 19.37 -21.91
C THR A 232 53.67 18.08 -22.71
N PRO A 233 53.17 16.92 -22.25
CA PRO A 233 52.38 16.71 -21.04
C PRO A 233 53.22 16.68 -19.77
N THR A 234 52.67 17.20 -18.67
CA THR A 234 53.32 17.23 -17.34
C THR A 234 52.58 16.31 -16.37
N TYR A 235 53.31 15.45 -15.67
CA TYR A 235 52.78 14.57 -14.64
C TYR A 235 53.35 14.95 -13.28
N ILE A 236 52.53 14.94 -12.24
CA ILE A 236 52.99 15.18 -10.86
C ILE A 236 52.92 13.87 -10.09
N VAL A 237 54.04 13.50 -9.46
CA VAL A 237 54.12 12.32 -8.58
C VAL A 237 53.77 12.73 -7.15
N VAL A 238 52.76 12.08 -6.56
CA VAL A 238 52.20 12.49 -5.27
C VAL A 238 52.59 11.59 -4.09
N ASN A 239 53.27 10.46 -4.32
CA ASN A 239 53.78 9.53 -3.30
C ASN A 239 54.52 10.25 -2.16
N HIS A 240 55.40 11.17 -2.53
CA HIS A 240 56.36 11.80 -1.62
C HIS A 240 55.72 12.95 -0.82
N LEU A 241 54.46 13.29 -1.07
CA LEU A 241 53.76 14.40 -0.41
C LEU A 241 53.13 14.04 0.94
N GLY A 242 53.20 12.76 1.36
CA GLY A 242 52.60 12.32 2.63
C GLY A 242 51.07 12.48 2.65
N LEU A 243 50.40 12.18 1.53
CA LEU A 243 48.97 12.35 1.37
C LEU A 243 48.17 11.67 2.50
N GLY A 244 47.27 12.42 3.14
CA GLY A 244 46.33 11.87 4.10
C GLY A 244 45.31 10.93 3.46
N GLY A 245 44.56 10.19 4.28
CA GLY A 245 43.56 9.23 3.78
C GLY A 245 42.51 9.84 2.84
N ALA A 246 42.11 11.10 3.07
CA ALA A 246 41.19 11.83 2.20
C ALA A 246 41.79 12.15 0.83
N ASP A 247 43.05 12.60 0.77
CA ASP A 247 43.76 12.85 -0.49
C ASP A 247 43.97 11.55 -1.29
N TYR A 248 44.32 10.47 -0.61
CA TYR A 248 44.45 9.16 -1.24
C TYR A 248 43.13 8.67 -1.83
N PHE A 249 42.02 8.84 -1.09
CA PHE A 249 40.69 8.49 -1.59
C PHE A 249 40.27 9.36 -2.78
N LYS A 250 40.52 10.68 -2.73
CA LYS A 250 40.33 11.58 -3.88
C LYS A 250 41.17 11.16 -5.09
N TYR A 251 42.42 10.78 -4.88
CA TYR A 251 43.28 10.23 -5.93
C TYR A 251 42.67 8.97 -6.56
N LEU A 252 42.26 7.98 -5.75
CA LEU A 252 41.64 6.74 -6.24
C LEU A 252 40.38 7.01 -7.05
N ILE A 253 39.50 7.88 -6.56
CA ILE A 253 38.29 8.30 -7.27
C ILE A 253 38.65 8.93 -8.60
N THR A 254 39.62 9.85 -8.61
CA THR A 254 39.91 10.56 -9.84
C THR A 254 40.71 9.73 -10.85
N LYS A 255 41.41 8.69 -10.42
CA LYS A 255 41.97 7.66 -11.30
C LYS A 255 40.87 6.82 -11.96
N ALA A 256 39.73 6.62 -11.28
CA ALA A 256 38.60 5.85 -11.81
C ALA A 256 37.76 6.61 -12.83
N ILE A 257 37.82 7.95 -12.84
CA ILE A 257 37.12 8.79 -13.81
C ILE A 257 38.01 8.94 -15.06
N PRO A 258 37.50 8.71 -16.28
CA PRO A 258 38.29 8.85 -17.52
C PRO A 258 38.94 10.23 -17.63
N THR A 259 40.25 10.24 -17.86
CA THR A 259 41.16 11.41 -17.90
C THR A 259 40.77 12.52 -18.88
N GLY A 260 39.87 12.27 -19.83
CA GLY A 260 39.35 13.29 -20.76
C GLY A 260 38.44 14.36 -20.12
N TYR A 261 38.03 14.19 -18.87
CA TYR A 261 37.08 15.07 -18.18
C TYR A 261 37.70 16.19 -17.33
N ARG A 262 39.01 16.14 -17.04
CA ARG A 262 39.64 17.00 -16.03
C ARG A 262 40.03 18.41 -16.47
N ASN A 263 40.34 18.63 -17.76
CA ASN A 263 41.09 19.83 -18.18
C ASN A 263 40.33 20.77 -19.14
N GLY A 264 38.98 20.79 -19.16
CA GLY A 264 38.31 21.79 -20.03
C GLY A 264 36.79 21.70 -20.22
N PHE A 265 36.05 20.99 -19.37
CA PHE A 265 34.60 20.81 -19.56
C PHE A 265 33.71 21.61 -18.59
N ASP A 266 34.27 22.45 -17.70
CA ASP A 266 33.53 23.24 -16.69
C ASP A 266 32.54 24.28 -17.27
N GLY A 267 32.40 24.37 -18.58
CA GLY A 267 31.34 25.13 -19.27
C GLY A 267 30.82 24.48 -20.55
N SER A 268 31.08 23.18 -20.74
CA SER A 268 30.74 22.45 -21.97
C SER A 268 29.28 21.98 -21.99
N ILE A 269 28.71 21.85 -23.20
CA ILE A 269 27.32 21.39 -23.42
C ILE A 269 27.20 19.86 -23.30
N LEU A 270 28.29 19.11 -23.48
CA LEU A 270 28.28 17.64 -23.52
C LEU A 270 27.87 16.98 -22.18
N PRO A 271 28.40 17.38 -21.01
CA PRO A 271 27.98 16.83 -19.71
C PRO A 271 26.52 17.15 -19.43
N TYR A 272 26.07 18.36 -19.78
CA TYR A 272 24.66 18.73 -19.68
C TYR A 272 23.78 17.83 -20.55
N ALA A 273 24.15 17.57 -21.81
CA ALA A 273 23.40 16.69 -22.71
C ALA A 273 23.31 15.24 -22.17
N ILE A 274 24.38 14.72 -21.58
CA ILE A 274 24.39 13.38 -20.97
C ILE A 274 23.50 13.35 -19.73
N ILE A 275 23.58 14.35 -18.85
CA ILE A 275 22.72 14.45 -17.65
C ILE A 275 21.25 14.56 -18.07
N VAL A 276 20.93 15.31 -19.13
CA VAL A 276 19.59 15.39 -19.71
C VAL A 276 19.13 14.01 -20.21
N ALA A 277 19.98 13.27 -20.94
CA ALA A 277 19.63 11.93 -21.43
C ALA A 277 19.36 10.94 -20.29
N VAL A 278 20.19 10.95 -19.25
CA VAL A 278 20.01 10.09 -18.05
C VAL A 278 18.75 10.50 -17.29
N SER A 279 18.49 11.80 -17.13
CA SER A 279 17.27 12.34 -16.49
C SER A 279 16.02 11.96 -17.26
N ALA A 280 16.04 12.11 -18.59
CA ALA A 280 14.92 11.76 -19.47
C ALA A 280 14.64 10.26 -19.44
N THR A 281 15.69 9.42 -19.45
CA THR A 281 15.54 7.96 -19.39
C THR A 281 15.00 7.50 -18.04
N SER A 282 15.52 8.04 -16.94
CA SER A 282 15.04 7.70 -15.60
C SER A 282 13.60 8.16 -15.38
N TYR A 283 13.25 9.33 -15.92
CA TYR A 283 11.87 9.81 -15.92
C TYR A 283 10.99 8.99 -16.85
N TYR A 284 11.50 8.49 -17.97
CA TYR A 284 10.77 7.54 -18.84
C TYR A 284 10.44 6.25 -18.13
N LEU A 285 11.39 5.68 -17.38
CA LEU A 285 11.14 4.49 -16.56
C LEU A 285 10.14 4.78 -15.43
N PHE A 286 10.22 5.96 -14.82
CA PHE A 286 9.23 6.45 -13.87
C PHE A 286 7.84 6.64 -14.52
N TYR A 287 7.76 7.16 -15.74
CA TYR A 287 6.53 7.48 -16.46
C TYR A 287 5.90 6.25 -17.12
N THR A 288 6.67 5.28 -17.63
CA THR A 288 6.13 4.04 -18.22
C THR A 288 5.52 3.11 -17.17
N ALA A 289 5.94 3.23 -15.92
CA ALA A 289 5.24 2.63 -14.77
C ALA A 289 3.88 3.30 -14.49
N ARG A 290 3.56 4.44 -15.14
CA ARG A 290 2.33 5.24 -14.96
C ARG A 290 1.33 4.96 -16.08
N LYS A 291 0.27 4.22 -15.81
CA LYS A 291 -0.91 4.12 -16.70
C LYS A 291 -1.82 5.34 -16.47
N SER A 292 -1.53 6.51 -17.05
CA SER A 292 -2.51 7.61 -17.06
C SER A 292 -2.35 8.57 -18.26
N LYS A 293 -3.50 9.00 -18.81
CA LYS A 293 -3.64 9.84 -20.00
C LYS A 293 -3.29 11.30 -19.70
N LYS A 294 -2.34 11.83 -20.52
CA LYS A 294 -2.09 13.23 -20.90
C LYS A 294 -2.96 14.31 -20.24
N SER A 295 -2.34 15.12 -19.38
CA SER A 295 -2.63 16.56 -19.32
C SER A 295 -1.59 17.30 -20.16
N ARG A 296 -2.05 18.24 -21.00
CA ARG A 296 -1.22 19.10 -21.86
C ARG A 296 -0.92 20.47 -21.23
N ARG A 297 -1.32 20.72 -19.99
CA ARG A 297 -1.10 22.00 -19.30
C ARG A 297 0.15 21.94 -18.42
N VAL A 298 1.05 22.89 -18.66
CA VAL A 298 2.28 23.09 -17.88
C VAL A 298 1.92 23.38 -16.43
N ASN A 299 2.52 22.63 -15.51
CA ASN A 299 2.38 22.90 -14.09
C ASN A 299 2.99 24.29 -13.77
N PRO A 300 2.24 25.25 -13.18
CA PRO A 300 2.72 26.60 -12.92
C PRO A 300 3.99 26.63 -12.06
N TYR A 301 4.17 25.66 -11.16
CA TYR A 301 5.39 25.54 -10.35
C TYR A 301 6.64 25.26 -11.20
N VAL A 302 6.49 24.52 -12.30
CA VAL A 302 7.62 24.22 -13.20
C VAL A 302 8.06 25.51 -13.91
N LEU A 303 7.12 26.32 -14.39
CA LEU A 303 7.43 27.59 -15.04
C LEU A 303 8.07 28.60 -14.08
N ILE A 304 7.58 28.67 -12.83
CA ILE A 304 8.17 29.50 -11.78
C ILE A 304 9.60 29.03 -11.47
N CYS A 305 9.84 27.73 -11.31
CA CYS A 305 11.18 27.21 -11.08
C CYS A 305 12.11 27.47 -12.28
N SER A 306 11.67 27.23 -13.51
CA SER A 306 12.49 27.46 -14.71
C SER A 306 12.82 28.94 -14.92
N SER A 307 11.88 29.85 -14.65
CA SER A 307 12.13 31.30 -14.69
C SER A 307 13.07 31.77 -13.58
N TYR A 308 12.92 31.26 -12.35
CA TYR A 308 13.84 31.54 -11.26
C TYR A 308 15.28 31.10 -11.59
N VAL A 309 15.44 29.86 -12.08
CA VAL A 309 16.74 29.35 -12.54
C VAL A 309 17.31 30.27 -13.61
N MET A 310 16.53 30.67 -14.61
CA MET A 310 17.00 31.58 -15.66
C MET A 310 17.51 32.92 -15.10
N VAL A 311 16.80 33.54 -14.16
CA VAL A 311 17.20 34.82 -13.56
C VAL A 311 18.51 34.68 -12.78
N VAL A 312 18.61 33.67 -11.91
CA VAL A 312 19.82 33.43 -11.10
C VAL A 312 21.04 33.17 -11.99
N ILE A 313 20.88 32.33 -13.02
CA ILE A 313 21.97 32.00 -13.93
C ILE A 313 22.37 33.20 -14.80
N THR A 314 21.42 34.02 -15.24
CA THR A 314 21.74 35.23 -16.02
C THR A 314 22.54 36.23 -15.18
N TYR A 315 22.17 36.40 -13.91
CA TYR A 315 22.95 37.22 -12.97
C TYR A 315 24.37 36.69 -12.81
N ARG A 316 24.53 35.37 -12.60
CA ARG A 316 25.85 34.76 -12.43
C ARG A 316 26.71 34.84 -13.69
N ALA A 317 26.11 34.59 -14.86
CA ALA A 317 26.77 34.74 -16.16
C ALA A 317 27.30 36.17 -16.40
N PHE A 318 26.58 37.19 -15.90
CA PHE A 318 27.02 38.57 -15.96
C PHE A 318 28.21 38.85 -15.02
N VAL A 319 28.17 38.33 -13.79
CA VAL A 319 29.28 38.47 -12.81
C VAL A 319 30.56 37.79 -13.31
N ASP A 320 30.43 36.59 -13.89
CA ASP A 320 31.56 35.77 -14.33
C ASP A 320 32.03 36.10 -15.77
N ASN A 321 31.39 37.08 -16.42
CA ASN A 321 31.63 37.50 -17.80
C ASN A 321 31.66 36.34 -18.81
N ASN A 322 30.79 35.34 -18.62
CA ASN A 322 30.73 34.15 -19.45
C ASN A 322 29.28 33.88 -19.91
N PRO A 323 28.91 34.27 -21.15
CA PRO A 323 27.54 34.16 -21.63
C PRO A 323 27.07 32.72 -21.88
N TYR A 324 28.01 31.76 -22.01
CA TYR A 324 27.66 30.35 -22.28
C TYR A 324 26.93 29.69 -21.11
N TYR A 325 27.11 30.20 -19.88
CA TYR A 325 26.37 29.73 -18.70
C TYR A 325 24.86 29.81 -18.88
N VAL A 326 24.32 30.69 -19.73
CA VAL A 326 22.87 30.89 -19.87
C VAL A 326 22.20 29.78 -20.70
N VAL A 327 22.95 29.06 -21.53
CA VAL A 327 22.39 28.13 -22.54
C VAL A 327 21.55 27.00 -21.92
N PRO A 328 22.00 26.24 -20.91
CA PRO A 328 21.18 25.20 -20.26
C PRO A 328 19.89 25.75 -19.62
N ALA A 329 19.97 26.89 -18.92
CA ALA A 329 18.82 27.56 -18.32
C ALA A 329 17.81 28.03 -19.37
N PHE A 330 18.28 28.52 -20.51
CA PHE A 330 17.45 28.92 -21.64
C PHE A 330 16.73 27.71 -22.28
N ILE A 331 17.42 26.58 -22.45
CA ILE A 331 16.83 25.32 -22.93
C ILE A 331 15.72 24.85 -21.95
N ASN A 332 15.97 24.91 -20.65
CA ASN A 332 14.98 24.59 -19.62
C ASN A 332 13.74 25.52 -19.71
N LEU A 333 13.95 26.83 -19.86
CA LEU A 333 12.84 27.77 -20.01
C LEU A 333 12.03 27.50 -21.29
N ILE A 334 12.69 27.32 -22.45
CA ILE A 334 12.00 27.03 -23.71
C ILE A 334 11.20 25.73 -23.61
N THR A 335 11.81 24.66 -23.10
CA THR A 335 11.09 23.38 -22.96
C THR A 335 9.87 23.54 -22.06
N SER A 336 9.98 24.32 -20.96
CA SER A 336 8.84 24.64 -20.10
C SER A 336 7.71 25.39 -20.82
N LEU A 337 8.03 26.25 -21.79
CA LEU A 337 7.04 26.96 -22.62
C LEU A 337 6.37 26.05 -23.67
N VAL A 338 7.11 25.06 -24.21
CA VAL A 338 6.57 24.05 -25.15
C VAL A 338 5.58 23.09 -24.46
N GLY A 339 5.74 22.90 -23.14
CA GLY A 339 4.72 22.30 -22.29
C GLY A 339 4.55 20.79 -22.40
N ILE A 340 5.59 20.07 -22.80
CA ILE A 340 5.60 18.61 -22.82
C ILE A 340 6.08 18.10 -21.45
N ASP A 341 5.16 17.84 -20.51
CA ASP A 341 5.46 17.38 -19.14
C ASP A 341 6.51 16.27 -19.04
N PHE A 342 6.54 15.39 -20.04
CA PHE A 342 7.49 14.29 -20.15
C PHE A 342 8.95 14.74 -20.34
N ILE A 343 9.15 15.89 -20.97
CA ILE A 343 10.45 16.46 -21.29
C ILE A 343 10.83 17.53 -20.26
N VAL A 344 9.88 18.37 -19.85
CA VAL A 344 10.19 19.56 -19.03
C VAL A 344 10.76 19.20 -17.65
N ARG A 345 10.15 18.22 -16.96
CA ARG A 345 10.56 17.83 -15.60
C ARG A 345 11.98 17.25 -15.56
N PRO A 346 12.36 16.32 -16.47
CA PRO A 346 13.75 15.86 -16.61
C PRO A 346 14.74 16.98 -16.93
N VAL A 347 14.39 17.88 -17.85
CA VAL A 347 15.27 18.97 -18.26
C VAL A 347 15.51 19.92 -17.09
N LEU A 348 14.47 20.27 -16.32
CA LEU A 348 14.64 21.08 -15.11
C LEU A 348 15.56 20.41 -14.09
N VAL A 349 15.36 19.13 -13.80
CA VAL A 349 16.24 18.36 -12.88
C VAL A 349 17.68 18.35 -13.37
N ALA A 350 17.90 18.04 -14.65
CA ALA A 350 19.22 18.01 -15.25
C ALA A 350 19.91 19.38 -15.17
N THR A 351 19.14 20.46 -15.38
CA THR A 351 19.62 21.85 -15.28
C THR A 351 20.07 22.17 -13.85
N LEU A 352 19.27 21.80 -12.85
CA LEU A 352 19.61 22.00 -11.44
C LEU A 352 20.88 21.24 -11.06
N ILE A 353 20.97 19.95 -11.43
CA ILE A 353 22.15 19.12 -11.17
C ILE A 353 23.39 19.69 -11.85
N TYR A 354 23.27 20.09 -13.13
CA TYR A 354 24.37 20.65 -13.90
C TYR A 354 24.95 21.91 -13.24
N TYR A 355 24.14 22.94 -12.97
CA TYR A 355 24.67 24.18 -12.38
C TYR A 355 25.21 23.99 -10.97
N SER A 356 24.55 23.15 -10.18
CA SER A 356 25.01 22.83 -8.82
C SER A 356 26.31 22.01 -8.81
N SER A 357 26.64 21.34 -9.93
CA SER A 357 27.88 20.59 -10.10
C SER A 357 29.07 21.47 -10.52
N LEU A 358 28.81 22.69 -11.01
CA LEU A 358 29.85 23.62 -11.45
C LEU A 358 30.43 24.45 -10.30
N ASP A 359 29.59 24.94 -9.41
CA ASP A 359 30.01 25.80 -8.30
C ASP A 359 29.05 25.63 -7.11
N ILE A 360 29.63 25.45 -5.92
CA ILE A 360 28.88 25.25 -4.69
C ILE A 360 28.06 26.49 -4.29
N ASN A 361 28.46 27.69 -4.71
CA ASN A 361 27.68 28.90 -4.48
C ASN A 361 26.38 28.90 -5.31
N LEU A 362 26.41 28.36 -6.54
CA LEU A 362 25.22 28.21 -7.36
C LEU A 362 24.22 27.24 -6.72
N LEU A 363 24.69 26.16 -6.08
CA LEU A 363 23.82 25.26 -5.30
C LEU A 363 23.03 26.04 -4.24
N LEU A 364 23.69 26.96 -3.51
CA LEU A 364 23.04 27.77 -2.47
C LEU A 364 21.94 28.67 -3.04
N TYR A 365 22.19 29.35 -4.17
CA TYR A 365 21.18 30.16 -4.83
C TYR A 365 19.99 29.34 -5.37
N LEU A 366 20.21 28.07 -5.68
CA LEU A 366 19.18 27.16 -6.19
C LEU A 366 18.41 26.41 -5.09
N LEU A 367 18.75 26.56 -3.81
CA LEU A 367 18.04 25.90 -2.69
C LEU A 367 16.50 26.03 -2.75
N PRO A 368 15.90 27.19 -3.09
CA PRO A 368 14.45 27.32 -3.18
C PRO A 368 13.81 26.36 -4.19
N THR A 369 14.47 26.09 -5.32
CA THR A 369 13.93 25.17 -6.34
C THR A 369 14.09 23.71 -5.92
N TYR A 370 15.16 23.37 -5.19
CA TYR A 370 15.32 22.05 -4.57
C TYR A 370 14.22 21.74 -3.55
N MET A 371 13.81 22.72 -2.75
CA MET A 371 12.70 22.55 -1.80
C MET A 371 11.35 22.29 -2.47
N LEU A 372 11.13 22.88 -3.65
CA LEU A 372 9.90 22.72 -4.44
C LEU A 372 9.90 21.45 -5.29
N LEU A 373 11.06 20.81 -5.48
CA LEU A 373 11.21 19.66 -6.36
C LEU A 373 10.21 18.52 -6.08
N PRO A 374 9.95 18.11 -4.83
CA PRO A 374 9.02 17.00 -4.57
C PRO A 374 7.60 17.29 -5.10
N TYR A 375 7.18 18.55 -5.12
CA TYR A 375 5.88 19.00 -5.64
C TYR A 375 5.81 18.96 -7.17
N LEU A 376 6.96 19.02 -7.84
CA LEU A 376 7.05 18.89 -9.31
C LEU A 376 6.94 17.43 -9.77
N MET A 377 7.22 16.47 -8.87
CA MET A 377 7.41 15.05 -9.20
C MET A 377 6.36 14.14 -8.56
N THR A 378 5.22 14.68 -8.13
CA THR A 378 4.13 13.91 -7.52
C THR A 378 3.61 12.83 -8.48
N SER A 379 3.42 11.61 -7.97
CA SER A 379 2.92 10.47 -8.73
C SER A 379 1.40 10.32 -8.59
N ASP A 380 0.81 9.41 -9.38
CA ASP A 380 -0.59 9.05 -9.19
C ASP A 380 -0.76 8.37 -7.83
N LEU A 381 -1.89 8.63 -7.18
CA LEU A 381 -2.17 8.16 -5.84
C LEU A 381 -2.43 6.65 -5.86
N ASP A 382 -1.43 5.86 -5.49
CA ASP A 382 -1.64 4.47 -5.08
C ASP A 382 -2.15 4.46 -3.64
N PHE A 383 -3.29 3.83 -3.41
CA PHE A 383 -3.95 3.78 -2.10
C PHE A 383 -3.60 2.49 -1.32
N ASN A 384 -2.67 1.66 -1.80
CA ASN A 384 -2.33 0.38 -1.15
C ASN A 384 -1.95 0.58 0.31
N LEU A 385 -2.29 -0.35 1.21
CA LEU A 385 -2.10 -0.19 2.66
C LEU A 385 -0.70 -0.57 3.17
N SER A 386 0.36 -0.13 2.46
CA SER A 386 1.74 -0.49 2.83
C SER A 386 2.59 0.74 3.20
N GLY A 387 3.17 0.73 4.39
CA GLY A 387 4.18 1.70 4.81
C GLY A 387 3.72 3.12 5.10
N PHE A 388 4.68 3.93 5.55
CA PHE A 388 4.49 5.35 5.83
C PHE A 388 4.93 6.27 4.68
N LEU A 389 5.83 5.79 3.80
CA LEU A 389 6.21 6.52 2.59
C LEU A 389 4.99 6.56 1.67
N GLY A 390 4.55 7.76 1.33
CA GLY A 390 3.51 7.93 0.32
C GLY A 390 4.01 7.54 -1.08
N PRO A 391 3.10 7.26 -2.02
CA PRO A 391 3.43 6.83 -3.38
C PRO A 391 4.33 7.82 -4.12
N SER A 392 4.16 9.13 -3.91
CA SER A 392 5.00 10.17 -4.50
C SER A 392 6.44 10.06 -3.99
N THR A 393 6.65 9.91 -2.68
CA THR A 393 7.99 9.78 -2.10
C THR A 393 8.70 8.50 -2.55
N VAL A 394 7.98 7.36 -2.63
CA VAL A 394 8.53 6.10 -3.14
C VAL A 394 8.94 6.23 -4.61
N SER A 395 8.14 6.93 -5.40
CA SER A 395 8.43 7.18 -6.80
C SER A 395 9.64 8.11 -7.00
N ILE A 396 9.68 9.22 -6.26
CA ILE A 396 10.77 10.21 -6.31
C ILE A 396 12.09 9.55 -5.91
N THR A 397 12.11 8.77 -4.84
CA THR A 397 13.33 8.06 -4.39
C THR A 397 13.86 7.07 -5.44
N LYS A 398 12.98 6.35 -6.14
CA LYS A 398 13.38 5.49 -7.27
C LYS A 398 13.99 6.31 -8.41
N PHE A 399 13.34 7.40 -8.80
CA PHE A 399 13.86 8.31 -9.83
C PHE A 399 15.24 8.86 -9.45
N LEU A 400 15.42 9.33 -8.22
CA LEU A 400 16.69 9.87 -7.72
C LEU A 400 17.78 8.80 -7.57
N SER A 401 17.42 7.54 -7.26
CA SER A 401 18.39 6.45 -7.21
C SER A 401 19.01 6.15 -8.58
N LEU A 402 18.24 6.29 -9.66
CA LEU A 402 18.74 6.17 -11.03
C LEU A 402 19.62 7.36 -11.44
N MET A 403 19.38 8.56 -10.85
CA MET A 403 20.22 9.75 -11.06
C MET A 403 21.65 9.61 -10.56
N ILE A 404 21.92 8.66 -9.67
CA ILE A 404 23.30 8.36 -9.21
C ILE A 404 24.21 8.06 -10.41
N LEU A 405 23.69 7.51 -11.52
CA LEU A 405 24.47 7.28 -12.74
C LEU A 405 25.11 8.55 -13.32
N THR A 406 24.56 9.74 -13.02
CA THR A 406 25.18 11.02 -13.44
C THR A 406 26.52 11.27 -12.74
N SER A 407 26.82 10.60 -11.62
CA SER A 407 28.13 10.70 -10.96
C SER A 407 29.26 10.06 -11.77
N LEU A 408 28.94 9.23 -12.77
CA LEU A 408 29.91 8.73 -13.75
C LEU A 408 30.39 9.83 -14.70
N VAL A 409 29.59 10.89 -14.86
CA VAL A 409 29.91 12.05 -15.70
C VAL A 409 30.68 13.09 -14.91
N ASN A 410 30.16 13.50 -13.77
CA ASN A 410 30.83 14.43 -12.87
C ASN A 410 30.51 14.05 -11.42
N LEU A 411 31.53 13.88 -10.59
CA LEU A 411 31.35 13.42 -9.23
C LEU A 411 30.69 14.46 -8.31
N SER A 412 30.76 15.74 -8.67
CA SER A 412 30.08 16.80 -7.92
C SER A 412 28.55 16.73 -8.04
N THR A 413 27.99 15.91 -8.93
CA THR A 413 26.53 15.67 -9.02
C THR A 413 25.96 14.88 -7.84
N ILE A 414 26.80 14.21 -7.05
CA ILE A 414 26.36 13.45 -5.87
C ILE A 414 25.72 14.38 -4.83
N LEU A 415 26.27 15.59 -4.66
CA LEU A 415 25.78 16.57 -3.70
C LEU A 415 24.35 17.07 -4.01
N PRO A 416 24.02 17.55 -5.22
CA PRO A 416 22.64 17.92 -5.54
C PRO A 416 21.69 16.72 -5.47
N ILE A 417 22.11 15.50 -5.83
CA ILE A 417 21.26 14.30 -5.70
C ILE A 417 20.94 14.01 -4.23
N SER A 418 21.92 14.08 -3.34
CA SER A 418 21.68 13.86 -1.90
C SER A 418 20.74 14.93 -1.32
N LEU A 419 20.87 16.18 -1.76
CA LEU A 419 19.96 17.26 -1.40
C LEU A 419 18.51 17.01 -1.88
N MET A 420 18.34 16.46 -3.09
CA MET A 420 17.01 16.11 -3.61
C MET A 420 16.37 14.96 -2.81
N ILE A 421 17.16 13.97 -2.40
CA ILE A 421 16.65 12.87 -1.58
C ILE A 421 16.27 13.38 -0.18
N THR A 422 17.13 14.17 0.46
CA THR A 422 16.85 14.75 1.79
C THR A 422 15.60 15.62 1.78
N THR A 423 15.45 16.54 0.81
CA THR A 423 14.25 17.38 0.67
C THR A 423 12.97 16.55 0.47
N SER A 424 13.03 15.44 -0.28
CA SER A 424 11.88 14.54 -0.43
C SER A 424 11.50 13.83 0.87
N LEU A 425 12.49 13.37 1.65
CA LEU A 425 12.27 12.73 2.94
C LEU A 425 11.77 13.70 4.01
N VAL A 426 12.28 14.93 4.02
CA VAL A 426 11.79 16.00 4.91
C VAL A 426 10.32 16.31 4.61
N ASN A 427 9.94 16.46 3.34
CA ASN A 427 8.53 16.67 2.97
C ASN A 427 7.65 15.48 3.37
N CYS A 428 8.15 14.24 3.26
CA CYS A 428 7.44 13.07 3.76
C CYS A 428 7.24 13.14 5.29
N LEU A 429 8.27 13.47 6.05
CA LEU A 429 8.20 13.57 7.52
C LEU A 429 7.23 14.67 7.96
N VAL A 430 7.31 15.85 7.36
CA VAL A 430 6.43 16.98 7.66
C VAL A 430 4.96 16.59 7.43
N ASN A 431 4.66 15.99 6.28
CA ASN A 431 3.29 15.55 5.98
C ASN A 431 2.86 14.37 6.86
N TYR A 432 3.76 13.45 7.22
CA TYR A 432 3.46 12.35 8.14
C TYR A 432 3.05 12.86 9.54
N VAL A 433 3.74 13.88 10.04
CA VAL A 433 3.39 14.54 11.31
C VAL A 433 2.03 15.23 11.20
N ARG A 434 1.76 15.94 10.09
CA ARG A 434 0.46 16.58 9.85
C ARG A 434 -0.72 15.60 9.80
N LEU A 435 -0.50 14.36 9.33
CA LEU A 435 -1.51 13.30 9.33
C LEU A 435 -1.86 12.80 10.75
N TYR A 436 -1.13 13.20 11.81
CA TYR A 436 -1.45 12.84 13.20
C TYR A 436 -2.82 13.38 13.65
N ASP A 437 -3.19 14.58 13.18
CA ASP A 437 -4.39 15.28 13.65
C ASP A 437 -5.70 14.65 13.14
N ILE A 438 -5.60 13.66 12.25
CA ILE A 438 -6.77 13.04 11.62
C ILE A 438 -7.29 11.93 12.52
N LYS A 439 -8.54 12.09 12.96
CA LYS A 439 -9.24 11.13 13.80
C LYS A 439 -10.36 10.46 13.03
N VAL A 440 -10.51 9.17 13.24
CA VAL A 440 -11.61 8.35 12.72
C VAL A 440 -12.26 7.67 13.91
N GLU A 441 -13.51 8.02 14.16
CA GLU A 441 -14.29 7.53 15.29
C GLU A 441 -15.52 6.78 14.81
N LEU A 442 -15.94 5.81 15.60
CA LEU A 442 -17.13 5.01 15.32
C LEU A 442 -18.36 5.77 15.81
N LEU A 443 -19.31 6.08 14.91
CA LEU A 443 -20.52 6.81 15.29
C LEU A 443 -21.59 5.84 15.81
N GLU A 444 -21.92 4.82 15.02
CA GLU A 444 -22.95 3.85 15.33
C GLU A 444 -22.56 2.46 14.82
N VAL A 445 -22.75 1.46 15.68
CA VAL A 445 -22.60 0.04 15.31
C VAL A 445 -23.97 -0.60 15.30
N PRO A 446 -24.45 -1.09 14.15
CA PRO A 446 -25.63 -1.92 14.14
C PRO A 446 -25.30 -3.24 14.84
N LYS A 447 -25.86 -3.45 16.03
CA LYS A 447 -25.68 -4.69 16.80
C LYS A 447 -26.31 -5.88 16.06
N GLU A 448 -27.43 -5.63 15.40
CA GLU A 448 -28.21 -6.61 14.65
C GLU A 448 -28.53 -6.08 13.25
N VAL A 449 -28.29 -6.91 12.25
CA VAL A 449 -28.47 -6.61 10.83
C VAL A 449 -29.27 -7.74 10.19
N VAL A 450 -30.14 -7.44 9.22
CA VAL A 450 -30.91 -8.48 8.54
C VAL A 450 -30.10 -9.07 7.38
N LEU A 451 -30.27 -10.37 7.16
CA LEU A 451 -29.68 -11.10 6.04
C LEU A 451 -29.95 -10.39 4.70
N ARG A 452 -28.91 -10.11 3.91
CA ARG A 452 -28.96 -9.40 2.62
C ARG A 452 -29.56 -7.98 2.62
N ASP A 453 -29.89 -7.41 3.77
CA ASP A 453 -30.23 -5.98 3.85
C ASP A 453 -28.96 -5.14 3.70
N LYS A 454 -29.14 -3.93 3.15
CA LYS A 454 -28.08 -2.93 3.06
C LYS A 454 -27.87 -2.31 4.44
N ALA A 455 -26.89 -2.83 5.18
CA ALA A 455 -26.39 -2.21 6.40
C ALA A 455 -25.04 -1.56 6.17
N SER A 456 -24.82 -0.41 6.80
CA SER A 456 -23.56 0.31 6.71
C SER A 456 -23.09 0.76 8.08
N LEU A 457 -21.79 0.62 8.32
CA LEU A 457 -21.10 1.23 9.45
C LEU A 457 -20.90 2.73 9.20
N LEU A 458 -21.27 3.55 10.17
CA LEU A 458 -21.06 5.00 10.12
C LEU A 458 -19.80 5.38 10.89
N LEU A 459 -18.84 5.95 10.17
CA LEU A 459 -17.57 6.43 10.71
C LEU A 459 -17.56 7.95 10.65
N ASN A 460 -17.28 8.57 11.78
CA ASN A 460 -17.06 10.00 11.87
C ASN A 460 -15.59 10.30 11.59
N THR A 461 -15.32 11.29 10.76
CA THR A 461 -13.95 11.70 10.46
C THR A 461 -13.76 13.18 10.70
N TYR A 462 -12.65 13.50 11.36
CA TYR A 462 -12.22 14.86 11.61
C TYR A 462 -10.85 15.06 10.96
N SER A 463 -10.78 15.96 9.98
CA SER A 463 -9.53 16.33 9.32
C SER A 463 -9.47 17.83 9.07
N LYS A 464 -8.43 18.49 9.59
CA LYS A 464 -8.12 19.90 9.28
C LYS A 464 -7.50 20.08 7.88
N LEU A 465 -7.17 18.98 7.20
CA LEU A 465 -6.46 18.96 5.93
C LEU A 465 -7.25 18.17 4.89
N THR A 466 -7.08 18.53 3.62
CA THR A 466 -7.53 17.69 2.51
C THR A 466 -6.64 16.44 2.43
N SER A 467 -7.23 15.27 2.63
CA SER A 467 -6.51 14.00 2.69
C SER A 467 -7.37 12.87 2.13
N TYR A 468 -6.76 11.72 1.87
CA TYR A 468 -7.48 10.52 1.43
C TYR A 468 -7.49 9.48 2.55
N LEU A 469 -8.68 8.98 2.87
CA LEU A 469 -8.90 7.85 3.77
C LEU A 469 -9.10 6.59 2.95
N THR A 470 -8.33 5.55 3.24
CA THR A 470 -8.54 4.21 2.69
C THR A 470 -9.01 3.30 3.81
N LEU A 471 -10.18 2.69 3.61
CA LEU A 471 -10.74 1.64 4.46
C LEU A 471 -10.60 0.32 3.72
N ALA A 472 -10.01 -0.69 4.36
CA ALA A 472 -10.04 -2.06 3.85
C ALA A 472 -10.51 -3.02 4.94
N GLY A 473 -11.60 -3.72 4.67
CA GLY A 473 -12.14 -4.73 5.57
C GLY A 473 -11.49 -6.09 5.38
N SER A 474 -11.66 -6.95 6.38
CA SER A 474 -11.28 -8.37 6.34
C SER A 474 -12.10 -9.20 5.34
N ASP A 475 -13.21 -8.64 4.85
CA ASP A 475 -14.04 -9.15 3.75
C ASP A 475 -13.38 -8.98 2.37
N GLY A 476 -12.32 -8.18 2.29
CA GLY A 476 -11.62 -7.87 1.04
C GLY A 476 -12.18 -6.66 0.30
N ASP A 477 -13.24 -6.02 0.81
CA ASP A 477 -13.73 -4.76 0.25
C ASP A 477 -12.79 -3.60 0.65
N ARG A 478 -12.61 -2.67 -0.29
CA ARG A 478 -11.71 -1.53 -0.11
C ARG A 478 -12.32 -0.29 -0.74
N LYS A 479 -12.48 0.73 0.10
CA LYS A 479 -13.06 2.02 -0.28
C LYS A 479 -12.10 3.15 0.02
N VAL A 480 -12.06 4.13 -0.88
CA VAL A 480 -11.24 5.33 -0.76
C VAL A 480 -12.14 6.55 -0.72
N PHE A 481 -11.95 7.41 0.27
CA PHE A 481 -12.74 8.62 0.49
C PHE A 481 -11.82 9.83 0.55
N LYS A 482 -12.24 10.95 -0.07
CA LYS A 482 -11.57 12.24 0.12
C LYS A 482 -12.14 12.92 1.36
N LEU A 483 -11.29 13.19 2.35
CA LEU A 483 -11.64 13.89 3.58
C LEU A 483 -11.50 15.40 3.38
N LYS A 484 -12.47 16.13 3.92
CA LYS A 484 -12.42 17.58 4.08
C LYS A 484 -13.23 17.95 5.31
N ASP A 485 -12.60 18.60 6.27
CA ASP A 485 -13.22 19.03 7.53
C ASP A 485 -13.86 17.86 8.29
N TYR A 486 -15.15 17.99 8.58
CA TYR A 486 -15.96 16.97 9.22
C TYR A 486 -16.77 16.22 8.17
N SER A 487 -16.61 14.90 8.08
CA SER A 487 -17.43 14.08 7.19
C SER A 487 -17.78 12.73 7.79
N VAL A 488 -19.00 12.28 7.48
CA VAL A 488 -19.51 10.96 7.89
C VAL A 488 -19.38 10.01 6.70
N ILE A 489 -18.66 8.92 6.92
CA ILE A 489 -18.35 7.93 5.90
C ILE A 489 -19.14 6.66 6.17
N ARG A 490 -19.62 6.04 5.08
CA ARG A 490 -20.40 4.80 5.11
C ARG A 490 -19.54 3.66 4.55
N TYR A 491 -19.36 2.62 5.35
CA TYR A 491 -18.75 1.36 4.93
C TYR A 491 -19.82 0.28 4.94
N ASP A 492 -19.97 -0.49 3.86
CA ASP A 492 -21.06 -1.48 3.78
C ASP A 492 -20.66 -2.73 4.57
N LEU A 493 -21.57 -3.27 5.38
CA LEU A 493 -21.32 -4.48 6.15
C LEU A 493 -21.67 -5.71 5.30
N PRO A 494 -20.85 -6.77 5.30
CA PRO A 494 -21.22 -8.01 4.62
C PRO A 494 -22.38 -8.69 5.37
N THR A 495 -23.48 -8.94 4.65
CA THR A 495 -24.72 -9.53 5.20
C THR A 495 -25.12 -10.82 4.50
N ASP A 496 -24.15 -11.52 3.89
CA ASP A 496 -24.41 -12.68 3.03
C ASP A 496 -24.78 -13.95 3.83
N HIS A 497 -24.39 -14.02 5.10
CA HIS A 497 -24.53 -15.21 5.94
C HIS A 497 -25.10 -14.86 7.32
N VAL A 498 -25.95 -15.73 7.86
CA VAL A 498 -26.52 -15.60 9.21
C VAL A 498 -25.46 -15.98 10.24
N GLY A 499 -25.44 -15.30 11.39
CA GLY A 499 -24.50 -15.58 12.48
C GLY A 499 -23.75 -14.35 12.97
N THR A 500 -22.85 -14.56 13.93
CA THR A 500 -21.96 -13.51 14.45
C THR A 500 -20.80 -13.28 13.50
N HIS A 501 -20.63 -12.03 13.08
CA HIS A 501 -19.53 -11.61 12.22
C HIS A 501 -18.62 -10.64 12.96
N THR A 502 -17.32 -10.78 12.71
CA THR A 502 -16.29 -9.85 13.16
C THR A 502 -15.63 -9.24 11.94
N LEU A 503 -15.85 -7.94 11.73
CA LEU A 503 -15.21 -7.17 10.67
C LEU A 503 -14.03 -6.40 11.24
N LEU A 504 -12.84 -6.66 10.71
CA LEU A 504 -11.64 -5.89 11.03
C LEU A 504 -11.38 -4.88 9.91
N LEU A 505 -11.54 -3.60 10.22
CA LEU A 505 -11.31 -2.48 9.32
C LEU A 505 -9.90 -1.92 9.53
N ASN A 506 -9.04 -2.12 8.52
CA ASN A 506 -7.75 -1.46 8.45
C ASN A 506 -7.93 -0.06 7.85
N ILE A 507 -7.36 0.93 8.53
CA ILE A 507 -7.56 2.34 8.20
C ILE A 507 -6.21 2.96 7.89
N ALA A 508 -6.11 3.59 6.72
CA ALA A 508 -4.96 4.43 6.37
C ALA A 508 -5.40 5.81 5.92
N VAL A 509 -4.61 6.80 6.27
CA VAL A 509 -4.77 8.16 5.78
C VAL A 509 -3.53 8.54 4.97
N MET A 510 -3.74 9.26 3.88
CA MET A 510 -2.69 9.75 3.00
C MET A 510 -2.92 11.22 2.70
N ASP A 511 -1.85 12.01 2.56
CA ASP A 511 -1.95 13.40 2.16
C ASP A 511 -2.43 13.54 0.69
N GLU A 512 -2.92 14.73 0.33
CA GLU A 512 -3.46 14.98 -1.01
C GLU A 512 -2.43 14.79 -2.14
N LEU A 513 -1.15 15.02 -1.86
CA LEU A 513 -0.06 14.92 -2.83
C LEU A 513 0.66 13.56 -2.77
N GLY A 514 0.28 12.68 -1.85
CA GLY A 514 0.84 11.34 -1.69
C GLY A 514 2.30 11.31 -1.22
N PHE A 515 2.79 12.31 -0.48
CA PHE A 515 4.11 12.27 0.14
C PHE A 515 4.21 11.30 1.32
N ALA A 516 3.17 11.21 2.14
CA ALA A 516 3.14 10.46 3.37
C ALA A 516 1.83 9.69 3.55
N ARG A 517 1.94 8.54 4.20
CA ARG A 517 0.81 7.71 4.60
C ARG A 517 0.92 7.39 6.08
N ARG A 518 -0.21 7.31 6.76
CA ARG A 518 -0.29 6.93 8.16
C ARG A 518 -1.31 5.83 8.33
N LEU A 519 -0.90 4.72 8.95
CA LEU A 519 -1.81 3.66 9.38
C LEU A 519 -2.40 4.06 10.74
N LEU A 520 -3.72 4.10 10.81
CA LEU A 520 -4.44 4.31 12.07
C LEU A 520 -4.72 2.97 12.75
N THR A 521 -5.17 3.02 13.99
CA THR A 521 -5.57 1.82 14.73
C THR A 521 -6.72 1.13 14.00
N PRO A 522 -6.62 -0.17 13.70
CA PRO A 522 -7.70 -0.90 13.07
C PRO A 522 -8.92 -0.94 14.00
N ILE A 523 -10.11 -0.84 13.42
CA ILE A 523 -11.37 -0.91 14.16
C ILE A 523 -11.93 -2.32 13.99
N SER A 524 -12.21 -2.99 15.11
CA SER A 524 -12.91 -4.28 15.11
C SER A 524 -14.37 -4.05 15.47
N VAL A 525 -15.27 -4.52 14.61
CA VAL A 525 -16.73 -4.41 14.81
C VAL A 525 -17.33 -5.80 14.82
N ASN A 526 -18.07 -6.10 15.89
CA ASN A 526 -18.87 -7.32 15.99
C ASN A 526 -20.33 -6.98 15.74
N TYR A 527 -20.98 -7.71 14.85
CA TYR A 527 -22.40 -7.58 14.56
C TYR A 527 -23.04 -8.94 14.30
N LEU A 528 -24.33 -9.05 14.58
CA LEU A 528 -25.11 -10.26 14.39
C LEU A 528 -25.98 -10.12 13.15
N VAL A 529 -25.87 -11.04 12.20
CA VAL A 529 -26.78 -11.11 11.06
C VAL A 529 -27.92 -12.08 11.39
N VAL A 530 -29.15 -11.58 11.38
CA VAL A 530 -30.39 -12.32 11.70
C VAL A 530 -31.26 -12.54 10.45
N PRO A 531 -32.02 -13.65 10.37
CA PRO A 531 -32.99 -13.87 9.29
C PRO A 531 -34.19 -12.92 9.38
N HIS A 532 -34.85 -12.61 8.26
CA HIS A 532 -36.06 -11.77 8.22
C HIS A 532 -37.19 -12.35 9.05
N VAL A 533 -37.32 -13.67 9.08
CA VAL A 533 -38.35 -14.39 9.83
C VAL A 533 -38.28 -14.04 11.32
N MET A 534 -37.08 -13.81 11.89
CA MET A 534 -36.94 -13.45 13.30
C MET A 534 -37.67 -12.15 13.63
N LYS A 535 -37.50 -11.11 12.80
CA LYS A 535 -38.18 -9.82 12.97
C LYS A 535 -39.71 -9.96 12.88
N LEU A 536 -40.19 -10.80 11.95
CA LEU A 536 -41.63 -11.06 11.82
C LEU A 536 -42.19 -11.80 13.05
N LEU A 537 -41.46 -12.78 13.59
CA LEU A 537 -41.87 -13.51 14.80
C LEU A 537 -41.92 -12.59 16.02
N GLU A 538 -41.00 -11.63 16.14
CA GLU A 538 -41.03 -10.63 17.20
C GLU A 538 -42.27 -9.73 17.11
N SER A 539 -42.61 -9.25 15.91
CA SER A 539 -43.84 -8.47 15.67
C SER A 539 -45.10 -9.29 15.94
N ILE A 540 -45.17 -10.55 15.49
CA ILE A 540 -46.30 -11.46 15.79
C ILE A 540 -46.42 -11.69 17.30
N ARG A 541 -45.31 -11.88 18.00
CA ARG A 541 -45.29 -12.03 19.45
C ARG A 541 -45.79 -10.78 20.16
N SER A 542 -45.27 -9.60 19.80
CA SER A 542 -45.59 -8.34 20.50
C SER A 542 -47.00 -7.85 20.19
N GLU A 543 -47.50 -8.05 18.97
CA GLU A 543 -48.77 -7.48 18.53
C GLU A 543 -49.97 -8.43 18.72
N LEU A 544 -49.78 -9.73 18.49
CA LEU A 544 -50.86 -10.73 18.53
C LEU A 544 -50.80 -11.60 19.79
N PHE A 545 -49.74 -12.40 19.93
CA PHE A 545 -49.68 -13.42 20.98
C PHE A 545 -49.25 -12.89 22.36
N SER A 546 -49.00 -11.59 22.53
CA SER A 546 -48.80 -10.95 23.84
C SER A 546 -50.13 -10.76 24.58
N ARG A 547 -51.24 -10.68 23.84
CA ARG A 547 -52.57 -10.40 24.38
C ARG A 547 -53.22 -11.67 24.93
N ARG A 548 -53.84 -11.60 26.11
CA ARG A 548 -54.43 -12.78 26.80
C ARG A 548 -55.70 -13.28 26.12
N ASP A 549 -56.56 -12.36 25.69
CA ASP A 549 -57.77 -12.62 24.92
C ASP A 549 -57.51 -13.48 23.67
N VAL A 550 -56.43 -13.21 22.94
CA VAL A 550 -56.03 -14.01 21.76
C VAL A 550 -55.55 -15.41 22.17
N ARG A 551 -54.88 -15.57 23.30
CA ARG A 551 -54.41 -16.88 23.79
C ARG A 551 -55.57 -17.75 24.28
N ASP A 552 -56.59 -17.16 24.89
CA ASP A 552 -57.77 -17.88 25.37
C ASP A 552 -58.60 -18.48 24.22
N LEU A 553 -58.47 -17.90 23.02
CA LEU A 553 -59.10 -18.41 21.80
C LEU A 553 -58.39 -19.64 21.23
N LEU A 554 -57.18 -20.00 21.67
CA LEU A 554 -56.39 -21.09 21.07
C LEU A 554 -56.99 -22.49 21.34
N SER A 555 -56.92 -23.36 20.33
CA SER A 555 -57.41 -24.73 20.39
C SER A 555 -56.38 -25.76 19.89
N SER A 556 -56.65 -27.04 20.15
CA SER A 556 -55.84 -28.15 19.62
C SER A 556 -56.00 -28.26 18.10
N VAL A 557 -54.95 -28.72 17.45
CA VAL A 557 -54.88 -28.87 15.99
C VAL A 557 -54.66 -30.35 15.71
N GLU A 558 -55.37 -30.91 14.73
CA GLU A 558 -55.20 -32.31 14.33
C GLU A 558 -53.93 -32.46 13.49
N LEU A 559 -53.09 -33.44 13.84
CA LEU A 559 -51.83 -33.74 13.16
C LEU A 559 -51.85 -35.15 12.58
N SER A 560 -51.52 -35.27 11.29
CA SER A 560 -51.29 -36.56 10.63
C SER A 560 -49.98 -36.54 9.85
N ILE A 561 -49.15 -37.58 10.02
CA ILE A 561 -47.92 -37.77 9.23
C ILE A 561 -48.06 -39.02 8.36
N ILE A 562 -47.72 -38.89 7.09
CA ILE A 562 -47.75 -39.96 6.10
C ILE A 562 -46.34 -40.12 5.54
N GLU A 563 -45.70 -41.26 5.81
CA GLU A 563 -44.41 -41.58 5.20
C GLU A 563 -44.62 -41.99 3.73
N LEU A 564 -43.79 -41.48 2.82
CA LEU A 564 -43.90 -41.78 1.39
C LEU A 564 -43.67 -43.28 1.08
N GLY A 565 -43.14 -44.04 2.06
CA GLY A 565 -43.02 -45.50 2.08
C GLY A 565 -44.23 -46.30 2.61
N GLY A 566 -45.29 -45.66 3.12
CA GLY A 566 -46.59 -46.30 3.39
C GLY A 566 -47.06 -46.45 4.84
N LEU A 567 -46.31 -45.97 5.84
CA LEU A 567 -46.78 -45.93 7.24
C LEU A 567 -47.49 -44.61 7.56
N ILE A 568 -48.66 -44.71 8.22
CA ILE A 568 -49.46 -43.56 8.68
C ILE A 568 -49.32 -43.45 10.20
N GLY A 569 -48.81 -42.32 10.68
CA GLY A 569 -48.81 -41.97 12.10
C GLY A 569 -49.87 -40.91 12.39
N VAL A 570 -50.82 -41.23 13.28
CA VAL A 570 -51.82 -40.28 13.80
C VAL A 570 -51.54 -40.02 15.28
N GLY A 571 -51.48 -38.73 15.67
CA GLY A 571 -51.19 -38.27 17.04
C GLY A 571 -49.70 -38.12 17.40
N SER A 572 -49.36 -37.15 18.27
CA SER A 572 -47.95 -36.76 18.59
C SER A 572 -47.02 -37.91 18.97
N GLY A 573 -47.48 -38.90 19.75
CA GLY A 573 -46.64 -40.02 20.22
C GLY A 573 -46.18 -40.98 19.11
N ASN A 574 -47.00 -41.18 18.07
CA ASN A 574 -46.63 -42.00 16.91
C ASN A 574 -45.80 -41.19 15.89
N ILE A 575 -46.09 -39.89 15.75
CA ILE A 575 -45.34 -38.98 14.89
C ILE A 575 -43.88 -38.85 15.34
N ALA A 576 -43.62 -38.76 16.65
CA ALA A 576 -42.26 -38.68 17.19
C ALA A 576 -41.41 -39.93 16.87
N LYS A 577 -42.02 -41.13 16.81
CA LYS A 577 -41.33 -42.37 16.43
C LYS A 577 -40.94 -42.37 14.95
N VAL A 578 -41.83 -41.93 14.07
CA VAL A 578 -41.57 -41.78 12.62
C VAL A 578 -40.48 -40.73 12.36
N LEU A 579 -40.46 -39.63 13.12
CA LEU A 579 -39.42 -38.60 12.99
C LEU A 579 -38.03 -39.09 13.43
N ASN A 580 -37.96 -39.90 14.50
CA ASN A 580 -36.69 -40.44 14.99
C ASN A 580 -36.04 -41.43 13.99
N SER A 581 -36.81 -42.14 13.16
CA SER A 581 -36.28 -43.01 12.11
C SER A 581 -35.79 -42.24 10.86
N LEU A 582 -36.11 -40.95 10.75
CA LEU A 582 -35.77 -40.09 9.61
C LEU A 582 -34.53 -39.21 9.85
N VAL A 583 -33.89 -39.30 11.03
CA VAL A 583 -32.73 -38.47 11.40
C VAL A 583 -31.45 -39.02 10.77
N VAL A 584 -31.17 -38.63 9.53
CA VAL A 584 -29.85 -38.86 8.91
C VAL A 584 -29.38 -37.56 8.23
N GLY A 585 -28.39 -36.90 8.84
CA GLY A 585 -27.66 -35.77 8.25
C GLY A 585 -27.65 -34.48 9.09
N GLY A 586 -26.52 -33.75 9.06
CA GLY A 586 -26.36 -32.44 9.71
C GLY A 586 -26.67 -31.24 8.79
N GLY A 587 -26.98 -30.07 9.36
CA GLY A 587 -27.27 -28.83 8.63
C GLY A 587 -28.78 -28.51 8.48
N ILE A 588 -29.22 -28.08 7.30
CA ILE A 588 -30.64 -27.72 7.01
C ILE A 588 -31.59 -28.92 7.27
N SER A 589 -31.14 -30.15 7.10
CA SER A 589 -31.88 -31.37 7.50
C SER A 589 -32.15 -31.46 9.01
N ARG A 590 -31.21 -30.95 9.82
CA ARG A 590 -31.36 -30.85 11.28
C ARG A 590 -32.38 -29.77 11.64
N PHE A 591 -32.36 -28.62 10.95
CA PHE A 591 -33.39 -27.59 11.10
C PHE A 591 -34.79 -28.15 10.87
N LEU A 592 -35.01 -28.87 9.75
CA LEU A 592 -36.31 -29.45 9.42
C LEU A 592 -36.80 -30.44 10.48
N THR A 593 -35.91 -31.33 10.93
CA THR A 593 -36.21 -32.31 11.97
C THR A 593 -36.58 -31.63 13.30
N GLU A 594 -35.79 -30.64 13.75
CA GLU A 594 -36.05 -29.91 14.99
C GLU A 594 -37.31 -29.04 14.90
N PHE A 595 -37.56 -28.43 13.74
CA PHE A 595 -38.76 -27.63 13.47
C PHE A 595 -40.02 -28.48 13.58
N ILE A 596 -40.04 -29.65 12.94
CA ILE A 596 -41.20 -30.55 12.99
C ILE A 596 -41.37 -31.16 14.38
N ARG A 597 -40.27 -31.48 15.06
CA ARG A 597 -40.31 -31.90 16.47
C ARG A 597 -40.93 -30.81 17.36
N SER A 598 -40.61 -29.54 17.11
CA SER A 598 -41.21 -28.44 17.88
C SER A 598 -42.69 -28.22 17.53
N LEU A 599 -43.11 -28.42 16.27
CA LEU A 599 -44.53 -28.35 15.87
C LEU A 599 -45.39 -29.43 16.55
N THR A 600 -44.82 -30.62 16.73
CA THR A 600 -45.50 -31.81 17.26
C THR A 600 -45.49 -31.88 18.79
N ALA A 601 -44.43 -31.39 19.44
CA ALA A 601 -44.32 -31.37 20.91
C ALA A 601 -45.34 -30.46 21.61
N LEU A 602 -45.84 -29.41 20.93
CA LEU A 602 -46.81 -28.44 21.46
C LEU A 602 -48.20 -29.03 21.79
N GLU A 603 -48.49 -30.27 21.37
CA GLU A 603 -49.74 -30.97 21.71
C GLU A 603 -49.83 -31.34 23.21
N ALA A 604 -48.68 -31.58 23.85
CA ALA A 604 -48.59 -31.98 25.26
C ALA A 604 -48.70 -30.79 26.25
N GLU A 605 -48.26 -29.59 25.86
CA GLU A 605 -48.28 -28.37 26.70
C GLU A 605 -49.70 -27.77 26.84
N ILE A 606 -50.50 -27.77 25.77
CA ILE A 606 -51.86 -27.20 25.80
C ILE A 606 -52.82 -28.08 26.64
N HIS A 607 -52.57 -29.38 26.71
CA HIS A 607 -53.30 -30.29 27.60
C HIS A 607 -52.90 -30.14 29.07
N SER A 608 -51.65 -29.78 29.38
CA SER A 608 -51.20 -29.61 30.77
C SER A 608 -51.64 -28.27 31.38
N GLU A 609 -51.73 -27.18 30.60
CA GLU A 609 -52.24 -25.89 31.09
C GLU A 609 -53.75 -25.91 31.40
N ARG A 610 -54.54 -26.76 30.73
CA ARG A 610 -56.01 -26.87 30.95
C ARG A 610 -56.42 -27.70 32.16
N LEU A 611 -55.51 -28.44 32.80
CA LEU A 611 -55.79 -29.18 34.04
C LEU A 611 -55.90 -28.28 35.28
N GLY A 612 -55.70 -26.97 35.14
CA GLY A 612 -55.71 -25.99 36.24
C GLY A 612 -56.98 -25.17 36.46
N SER A 613 -58.03 -25.21 35.61
CA SER A 613 -59.21 -24.34 35.81
C SER A 613 -60.58 -24.96 35.49
N ARG A 614 -61.24 -25.41 36.56
CA ARG A 614 -62.69 -25.41 36.87
C ARG A 614 -63.72 -25.63 35.74
N VAL A 615 -64.37 -26.80 35.83
CA VAL A 615 -65.83 -27.09 35.80
C VAL A 615 -66.76 -26.05 35.15
N ARG A 616 -67.41 -26.41 34.03
CA ARG A 616 -68.65 -25.77 33.55
C ARG A 616 -69.86 -26.63 33.91
N TYR A 617 -70.79 -26.08 34.68
CA TYR A 617 -72.13 -26.65 34.91
C TYR A 617 -73.09 -26.19 33.80
N GLY A 618 -73.96 -27.09 33.31
CA GLY A 618 -75.11 -26.73 32.46
C GLY A 618 -76.30 -26.25 33.29
N GLU A 619 -77.27 -25.57 32.67
CA GLU A 619 -78.51 -25.15 33.34
C GLU A 619 -79.44 -26.35 33.57
N TYR A 620 -80.10 -26.40 34.72
CA TYR A 620 -81.03 -27.49 35.07
C TYR A 620 -82.34 -27.33 34.29
N VAL A 621 -82.69 -28.30 33.46
CA VAL A 621 -83.84 -28.21 32.53
C VAL A 621 -84.95 -29.23 32.84
N GLY A 622 -84.67 -30.29 33.60
CA GLY A 622 -85.74 -31.20 34.01
C GLY A 622 -85.30 -32.48 34.72
N ILE A 623 -86.17 -33.48 34.67
CA ILE A 623 -85.88 -34.86 35.10
C ILE A 623 -86.28 -35.83 33.99
N ARG A 624 -85.48 -36.89 33.80
CA ARG A 624 -85.80 -38.04 32.96
C ARG A 624 -85.60 -39.35 33.71
N HIS A 625 -86.14 -40.45 33.21
CA HIS A 625 -85.90 -41.78 33.80
C HIS A 625 -84.43 -42.18 33.68
N TYR A 626 -83.94 -42.89 34.69
CA TYR A 626 -82.60 -43.45 34.74
C TYR A 626 -82.41 -44.52 33.67
N VAL A 627 -81.32 -44.43 32.92
CA VAL A 627 -80.89 -45.43 31.95
C VAL A 627 -79.59 -46.07 32.45
N PRO A 628 -79.41 -47.40 32.36
CA PRO A 628 -78.17 -48.06 32.76
C PRO A 628 -76.95 -47.42 32.06
N GLY A 629 -76.04 -46.85 32.85
CA GLY A 629 -74.90 -46.06 32.35
C GLY A 629 -74.92 -44.60 32.82
N ASP A 630 -76.05 -44.10 33.34
CA ASP A 630 -76.14 -42.76 33.93
C ASP A 630 -75.32 -42.63 35.22
N GLU A 631 -74.60 -41.52 35.37
CA GLU A 631 -73.81 -41.28 36.58
C GLU A 631 -74.71 -41.10 37.82
N VAL A 632 -74.39 -41.83 38.88
CA VAL A 632 -75.13 -41.84 40.15
C VAL A 632 -75.29 -40.44 40.75
N ARG A 633 -74.34 -39.53 40.49
CA ARG A 633 -74.37 -38.14 40.96
C ARG A 633 -75.52 -37.31 40.39
N TYR A 634 -76.08 -37.71 39.25
CA TYR A 634 -77.19 -37.04 38.60
C TYR A 634 -78.55 -37.59 39.02
N VAL A 635 -78.62 -38.64 39.84
CA VAL A 635 -79.89 -39.16 40.36
C VAL A 635 -80.57 -38.15 41.27
N HIS A 636 -81.85 -37.85 41.02
CA HIS A 636 -82.64 -36.95 41.84
C HIS A 636 -83.34 -37.72 42.98
N TRP A 637 -82.56 -38.12 44.00
CA TRP A 637 -83.00 -39.02 45.09
C TRP A 637 -84.39 -38.73 45.69
N SER A 638 -84.67 -37.48 46.06
CA SER A 638 -85.98 -37.12 46.67
C SER A 638 -87.17 -37.26 45.71
N LYS A 639 -86.95 -37.08 44.40
CA LYS A 639 -88.01 -37.14 43.39
C LYS A 639 -88.20 -38.57 42.90
N SER A 640 -87.13 -39.37 42.87
CA SER A 640 -87.20 -40.81 42.68
C SER A 640 -87.97 -41.52 43.80
N LEU A 641 -87.77 -41.09 45.05
CA LEU A 641 -88.52 -41.58 46.20
C LEU A 641 -90.01 -41.20 46.14
N SER A 642 -90.33 -39.99 45.68
CA SER A 642 -91.71 -39.52 45.51
C SER A 642 -92.45 -40.23 44.38
N LEU A 643 -91.76 -40.54 43.28
CA LEU A 643 -92.35 -41.15 42.07
C LEU A 643 -92.28 -42.68 42.08
N ARG A 644 -91.57 -43.28 43.05
CA ARG A 644 -91.25 -44.73 43.13
C ARG A 644 -90.53 -45.27 41.89
N GLU A 645 -89.89 -44.40 41.13
CA GLU A 645 -89.12 -44.72 39.93
C GLU A 645 -87.81 -43.94 39.93
N LEU A 646 -86.73 -44.53 39.43
CA LEU A 646 -85.42 -43.90 39.41
C LEU A 646 -85.36 -42.81 38.33
N VAL A 647 -85.23 -41.55 38.74
CA VAL A 647 -85.12 -40.38 37.85
C VAL A 647 -83.80 -39.63 38.05
N VAL A 648 -83.23 -39.10 36.97
CA VAL A 648 -81.99 -38.33 36.94
C VAL A 648 -82.26 -36.88 36.52
N LYS A 649 -81.51 -35.93 37.09
CA LYS A 649 -81.50 -34.51 36.73
C LYS A 649 -80.97 -34.36 35.30
N GLU A 650 -81.73 -33.65 34.48
CA GLU A 650 -81.36 -33.31 33.12
C GLU A 650 -80.86 -31.86 33.09
N PHE A 651 -79.64 -31.68 32.59
CA PHE A 651 -79.04 -30.36 32.39
C PHE A 651 -78.98 -30.11 30.90
N ALA A 652 -79.56 -29.00 30.42
CA ALA A 652 -79.33 -28.60 29.05
C ALA A 652 -77.96 -27.94 28.95
N LEU A 653 -77.18 -28.41 27.99
CA LEU A 653 -76.14 -27.58 27.40
C LEU A 653 -76.82 -26.37 26.75
N PRO A 654 -76.26 -25.15 26.83
CA PRO A 654 -76.77 -24.05 26.04
C PRO A 654 -76.78 -24.53 24.60
N HIS A 655 -77.97 -24.64 24.02
CA HIS A 655 -78.12 -24.96 22.62
C HIS A 655 -77.26 -23.99 21.82
N PRO A 656 -76.58 -24.46 20.75
CA PRO A 656 -75.92 -23.56 19.84
C PRO A 656 -77.00 -22.60 19.34
N LYS A 657 -76.88 -21.34 19.75
CA LYS A 657 -77.68 -20.25 19.17
C LYS A 657 -77.58 -20.42 17.67
N GLU A 658 -78.75 -20.55 17.07
CA GLU A 658 -79.06 -20.31 15.67
C GLU A 658 -77.96 -20.72 14.68
N LEU A 659 -78.25 -21.78 13.92
CA LEU A 659 -77.73 -21.89 12.56
C LEU A 659 -78.02 -20.57 11.82
N ILE A 660 -77.12 -19.61 11.93
CA ILE A 660 -76.89 -18.65 10.88
C ILE A 660 -76.43 -19.51 9.72
N THR A 661 -77.36 -19.76 8.82
CA THR A 661 -77.09 -20.17 7.45
C THR A 661 -76.29 -19.04 6.78
N ARG A 662 -75.03 -18.88 7.16
CA ARG A 662 -74.03 -18.22 6.32
C ARG A 662 -73.68 -19.24 5.26
N LYS A 663 -74.29 -19.08 4.08
CA LYS A 663 -73.71 -19.59 2.84
C LYS A 663 -72.28 -19.06 2.75
N SER A 664 -71.30 -19.82 3.24
CA SER A 664 -69.90 -19.65 2.84
C SER A 664 -69.83 -20.09 1.38
N GLY A 665 -69.94 -19.12 0.48
CA GLY A 665 -69.92 -19.33 -0.97
C GLY A 665 -68.53 -19.62 -1.53
N GLY A 666 -67.51 -19.85 -0.71
CA GLY A 666 -66.19 -20.27 -1.19
C GLY A 666 -65.59 -21.42 -0.42
N LEU A 667 -64.76 -22.17 -1.14
CA LEU A 667 -64.11 -23.39 -0.70
C LEU A 667 -62.92 -23.05 0.21
N GLU A 668 -62.82 -23.68 1.38
CA GLU A 668 -61.67 -23.51 2.29
C GLU A 668 -60.35 -23.89 1.59
N PRO A 669 -59.35 -22.99 1.51
CA PRO A 669 -58.11 -23.27 0.80
C PRO A 669 -57.12 -24.14 1.59
N ILE A 670 -56.22 -24.79 0.85
CA ILE A 670 -55.11 -25.60 1.38
C ILE A 670 -53.79 -24.88 1.13
N VAL A 671 -52.96 -24.72 2.17
CA VAL A 671 -51.59 -24.19 2.01
C VAL A 671 -50.61 -25.33 2.11
N MET A 672 -49.86 -25.59 1.03
CA MET A 672 -48.79 -26.57 1.00
C MET A 672 -47.43 -25.86 0.98
N VAL A 673 -46.44 -26.42 1.67
CA VAL A 673 -45.08 -25.88 1.70
C VAL A 673 -44.04 -27.00 1.62
N ASP A 674 -43.05 -26.83 0.76
CA ASP A 674 -41.85 -27.67 0.73
C ASP A 674 -40.66 -26.85 1.20
N LEU A 675 -40.09 -27.26 2.33
CA LEU A 675 -38.97 -26.57 2.97
C LEU A 675 -37.60 -27.10 2.51
N THR A 676 -37.54 -27.89 1.43
CA THR A 676 -36.27 -28.33 0.84
C THR A 676 -35.61 -27.17 0.07
N VAL A 677 -34.43 -26.77 0.56
CA VAL A 677 -33.68 -25.58 0.10
C VAL A 677 -32.19 -25.84 0.11
N SER A 678 -31.48 -25.18 -0.81
CA SER A 678 -30.02 -25.24 -0.95
C SER A 678 -29.27 -24.25 -0.05
N ASP A 679 -29.93 -23.16 0.34
CA ASP A 679 -29.31 -22.03 1.02
C ASP A 679 -30.23 -21.41 2.08
N VAL A 680 -29.62 -20.73 3.06
CA VAL A 680 -30.32 -20.16 4.22
C VAL A 680 -31.23 -18.98 3.82
N TRP A 681 -30.88 -18.24 2.78
CA TRP A 681 -31.69 -17.12 2.31
C TRP A 681 -32.99 -17.60 1.67
N SER A 682 -32.93 -18.64 0.82
CA SER A 682 -34.11 -19.29 0.28
C SER A 682 -35.00 -19.86 1.39
N LEU A 683 -34.41 -20.45 2.43
CA LEU A 683 -35.16 -20.93 3.61
C LEU A 683 -35.92 -19.78 4.30
N ASP A 684 -35.21 -18.69 4.60
CA ASP A 684 -35.75 -17.50 5.26
C ASP A 684 -36.92 -16.91 4.45
N ARG A 685 -36.77 -16.80 3.12
CA ARG A 685 -37.82 -16.30 2.22
C ARG A 685 -39.06 -17.21 2.18
N LEU A 686 -38.89 -18.53 2.13
CA LEU A 686 -40.02 -19.47 2.13
C LEU A 686 -40.80 -19.40 3.44
N LEU A 687 -40.10 -19.39 4.57
CA LEU A 687 -40.71 -19.28 5.90
C LEU A 687 -41.40 -17.92 6.10
N LEU A 688 -40.80 -16.84 5.61
CA LEU A 688 -41.41 -15.51 5.63
C LEU A 688 -42.71 -15.49 4.83
N THR A 689 -42.72 -16.11 3.64
CA THR A 689 -43.90 -16.22 2.79
C THR A 689 -45.01 -17.02 3.48
N LEU A 690 -44.66 -18.17 4.09
CA LEU A 690 -45.59 -19.02 4.82
C LEU A 690 -46.24 -18.27 6.00
N LEU A 691 -45.44 -17.62 6.84
CA LEU A 691 -45.95 -16.85 7.98
C LEU A 691 -46.82 -15.68 7.53
N SER A 692 -46.42 -14.98 6.46
CA SER A 692 -47.16 -13.83 5.94
C SER A 692 -48.54 -14.25 5.40
N ILE A 693 -48.65 -15.41 4.75
CA ILE A 693 -49.93 -15.95 4.29
C ILE A 693 -50.86 -16.20 5.49
N TYR A 694 -50.40 -16.94 6.50
CA TYR A 694 -51.22 -17.22 7.68
C TYR A 694 -51.56 -15.96 8.48
N LEU A 695 -50.62 -15.03 8.63
CA LEU A 695 -50.86 -13.75 9.28
C LEU A 695 -51.94 -12.93 8.55
N ASN A 696 -51.91 -12.87 7.22
CA ASN A 696 -52.90 -12.16 6.44
C ASN A 696 -54.28 -12.84 6.49
N ILE A 697 -54.33 -14.18 6.52
CA ILE A 697 -55.59 -14.93 6.70
C ILE A 697 -56.20 -14.61 8.07
N VAL A 698 -55.41 -14.70 9.14
CA VAL A 698 -55.81 -14.39 10.52
C VAL A 698 -56.29 -12.93 10.66
N ARG A 699 -55.71 -12.00 9.89
CA ARG A 699 -56.17 -10.59 9.84
C ARG A 699 -57.56 -10.43 9.21
N ILE A 700 -57.95 -11.29 8.28
CA ILE A 700 -59.29 -11.25 7.66
C ILE A 700 -60.31 -11.89 8.60
N ASP A 701 -60.05 -13.14 9.01
CA ASP A 701 -60.97 -13.89 9.86
C ASP A 701 -60.20 -14.99 10.64
N LEU A 702 -60.39 -14.96 11.96
CA LEU A 702 -59.74 -15.84 12.94
C LEU A 702 -60.30 -17.27 12.93
N GLU A 703 -61.52 -17.47 12.42
CA GLU A 703 -62.22 -18.74 12.45
C GLU A 703 -62.04 -19.58 11.18
N VAL A 704 -61.46 -19.01 10.12
CA VAL A 704 -61.23 -19.71 8.85
C VAL A 704 -60.32 -20.91 9.07
N LYS A 705 -60.76 -22.07 8.60
CA LYS A 705 -59.97 -23.29 8.62
C LYS A 705 -59.14 -23.37 7.35
N VAL A 706 -57.83 -23.27 7.50
CA VAL A 706 -56.86 -23.41 6.41
C VAL A 706 -55.84 -24.47 6.82
N PRO A 707 -55.95 -25.69 6.30
CA PRO A 707 -54.98 -26.75 6.57
C PRO A 707 -53.58 -26.41 6.02
N LEU A 708 -52.55 -26.70 6.82
CA LEU A 708 -51.15 -26.64 6.39
C LEU A 708 -50.64 -28.04 6.05
N VAL A 709 -50.08 -28.21 4.85
CA VAL A 709 -49.43 -29.43 4.40
C VAL A 709 -47.94 -29.17 4.21
N ILE A 710 -47.09 -29.74 5.08
CA ILE A 710 -45.63 -29.68 4.93
C ILE A 710 -45.18 -30.90 4.13
N LEU A 711 -44.57 -30.63 2.99
CA LEU A 711 -44.06 -31.61 2.03
C LEU A 711 -42.55 -31.79 2.23
N SER A 712 -42.11 -33.04 2.16
CA SER A 712 -40.70 -33.45 2.20
C SER A 712 -40.49 -34.66 1.28
N ASN A 713 -39.25 -34.95 0.93
CA ASN A 713 -38.91 -36.14 0.13
C ASN A 713 -39.29 -37.46 0.81
N ASN A 714 -39.45 -37.48 2.14
CA ASN A 714 -39.64 -38.72 2.90
C ASN A 714 -41.04 -38.83 3.55
N PHE A 715 -41.71 -37.72 3.81
CA PHE A 715 -43.00 -37.69 4.49
C PHE A 715 -43.84 -36.47 4.09
N ILE A 716 -45.13 -36.55 4.36
CA ILE A 716 -46.11 -35.47 4.24
C ILE A 716 -46.74 -35.28 5.62
N LEU A 717 -46.66 -34.08 6.18
CA LEU A 717 -47.28 -33.71 7.44
C LEU A 717 -48.48 -32.80 7.17
N VAL A 718 -49.66 -33.19 7.63
CA VAL A 718 -50.88 -32.40 7.52
C VAL A 718 -51.29 -31.90 8.90
N ILE A 719 -51.59 -30.60 8.96
CA ILE A 719 -51.96 -29.87 10.17
C ILE A 719 -53.33 -29.24 9.91
N LYS A 720 -54.38 -29.73 10.58
CA LYS A 720 -55.78 -29.27 10.40
C LYS A 720 -56.29 -28.53 11.63
N GLY A 721 -56.67 -27.27 11.45
CA GLY A 721 -57.20 -26.40 12.51
C GLY A 721 -57.56 -25.02 11.98
N ARG A 722 -57.96 -24.11 12.87
CA ARG A 722 -58.17 -22.70 12.51
C ARG A 722 -56.84 -22.03 12.16
N SER A 723 -56.88 -21.06 11.25
CA SER A 723 -55.70 -20.30 10.80
C SER A 723 -54.89 -19.71 11.96
N LEU A 724 -55.57 -19.22 13.02
CA LEU A 724 -54.95 -18.71 14.25
C LEU A 724 -54.16 -19.79 15.01
N ASP A 725 -54.71 -20.99 15.14
CA ASP A 725 -54.10 -22.10 15.87
C ASP A 725 -52.87 -22.65 15.11
N VAL A 726 -52.95 -22.71 13.78
CA VAL A 726 -51.82 -23.08 12.91
C VAL A 726 -50.71 -22.02 12.97
N LEU A 727 -51.06 -20.72 12.92
CA LEU A 727 -50.10 -19.63 13.04
C LEU A 727 -49.38 -19.64 14.41
N TYR A 728 -50.09 -19.91 15.51
CA TYR A 728 -49.49 -20.00 16.84
C TYR A 728 -48.45 -21.13 16.94
N ARG A 729 -48.76 -22.29 16.35
CA ARG A 729 -47.83 -23.42 16.30
C ARG A 729 -46.60 -23.10 15.46
N LEU A 730 -46.77 -22.49 14.29
CA LEU A 730 -45.66 -22.03 13.45
C LEU A 730 -44.78 -21.01 14.21
N TYR A 731 -45.39 -20.04 14.89
CA TYR A 731 -44.69 -19.05 15.70
C TYR A 731 -43.84 -19.70 16.80
N LYS A 732 -44.44 -20.58 17.62
CA LYS A 732 -43.74 -21.27 18.71
C LYS A 732 -42.62 -22.17 18.21
N ALA A 733 -42.86 -22.92 17.13
CA ALA A 733 -41.88 -23.84 16.57
C ALA A 733 -40.71 -23.13 15.88
N LEU A 734 -40.95 -22.02 15.18
CA LEU A 734 -39.86 -21.23 14.59
C LEU A 734 -39.08 -20.47 15.66
N GLY A 735 -39.75 -19.93 16.68
CA GLY A 735 -39.09 -19.22 17.79
C GLY A 735 -38.12 -20.08 18.60
N SER A 736 -38.33 -21.40 18.66
CA SER A 736 -37.43 -22.33 19.37
C SER A 736 -36.25 -22.82 18.52
N VAL A 737 -36.38 -22.84 17.19
CA VAL A 737 -35.42 -23.46 16.27
C VAL A 737 -34.53 -22.44 15.56
N ILE A 738 -35.05 -21.28 15.15
CA ILE A 738 -34.26 -20.25 14.44
C ILE A 738 -33.02 -19.79 15.23
N PRO A 739 -33.07 -19.58 16.57
CA PRO A 739 -31.87 -19.21 17.32
C PRO A 739 -30.72 -20.22 17.18
N LYS A 740 -31.00 -21.52 16.97
CA LYS A 740 -29.95 -22.54 16.82
C LYS A 740 -29.30 -22.52 15.43
N LEU A 741 -30.04 -22.09 14.41
CA LEU A 741 -29.55 -21.94 13.03
C LEU A 741 -28.45 -20.87 12.94
N ILE A 742 -28.49 -19.86 13.83
CA ILE A 742 -27.50 -18.77 13.93
C ILE A 742 -26.11 -19.30 14.35
N TYR A 743 -26.04 -20.46 15.03
CA TYR A 743 -24.81 -20.96 15.66
C TYR A 743 -24.13 -22.16 14.97
N ASP A 744 -24.81 -22.95 14.13
CA ASP A 744 -24.30 -24.24 13.64
C ASP A 744 -24.04 -24.27 12.11
N TYR A 745 -23.53 -23.18 11.55
CA TYR A 745 -23.43 -23.04 10.09
C TYR A 745 -22.03 -23.30 9.51
N LYS A 746 -21.91 -24.31 8.64
CA LYS A 746 -20.77 -24.52 7.73
C LYS A 746 -21.26 -24.68 6.28
N HIS A 747 -20.63 -23.94 5.38
CA HIS A 747 -20.92 -23.93 3.95
C HIS A 747 -20.44 -25.18 3.21
N ILE A 748 -21.18 -25.55 2.16
CA ILE A 748 -20.66 -26.29 1.01
C ILE A 748 -20.78 -25.35 -0.19
N LYS A 749 -19.66 -25.14 -0.91
CA LYS A 749 -19.59 -24.33 -2.13
C LYS A 749 -19.52 -25.25 -3.35
N THR A 750 -20.44 -25.07 -4.30
CA THR A 750 -20.16 -25.26 -5.73
C THR A 750 -21.27 -24.63 -6.56
N GLU A 751 -20.91 -23.68 -7.42
CA GLU A 751 -21.76 -23.22 -8.51
C GLU A 751 -21.49 -24.07 -9.76
N VAL A 752 -22.55 -24.50 -10.44
CA VAL A 752 -22.45 -25.20 -11.72
C VAL A 752 -22.55 -24.15 -12.84
N SER A 753 -21.56 -24.12 -13.73
CA SER A 753 -21.45 -23.10 -14.76
C SER A 753 -22.52 -23.24 -15.86
N ALA A 754 -22.92 -22.10 -16.42
CA ALA A 754 -23.92 -22.02 -17.48
C ALA A 754 -23.54 -22.77 -18.77
N GLU A 755 -22.24 -23.07 -19.00
CA GLU A 755 -21.77 -23.89 -20.11
C GLU A 755 -22.16 -25.37 -19.95
N TYR A 756 -22.13 -25.90 -18.72
CA TYR A 756 -22.59 -27.25 -18.42
C TYR A 756 -24.11 -27.40 -18.66
N LEU A 757 -24.88 -26.36 -18.33
CA LEU A 757 -26.32 -26.31 -18.62
C LEU A 757 -26.62 -26.19 -20.12
N LYS A 758 -25.77 -25.49 -20.88
CA LYS A 758 -25.94 -25.30 -22.32
C LYS A 758 -25.67 -26.59 -23.11
N ASP A 759 -24.72 -27.40 -22.64
CA ASP A 759 -24.39 -28.71 -23.21
C ASP A 759 -25.46 -29.79 -22.87
N LEU A 760 -26.14 -29.63 -21.73
CA LEU A 760 -27.29 -30.45 -21.30
C LEU A 760 -28.57 -30.20 -22.12
N ILE A 761 -28.73 -29.01 -22.71
CA ILE A 761 -29.94 -28.62 -23.45
C ILE A 761 -29.90 -29.06 -24.92
N THR A 762 -28.71 -29.17 -25.53
CA THR A 762 -28.54 -29.44 -26.97
C THR A 762 -28.80 -30.90 -27.38
N HIS A 763 -28.99 -31.82 -26.43
CA HIS A 763 -29.10 -33.27 -26.71
C HIS A 763 -30.36 -33.92 -26.11
N SER A 764 -31.48 -33.19 -26.03
CA SER A 764 -32.74 -33.60 -25.36
C SER A 764 -33.44 -34.84 -25.92
N ASP A 765 -33.13 -35.28 -27.14
CA ASP A 765 -33.94 -36.28 -27.85
C ASP A 765 -33.64 -37.74 -27.50
N ARG A 766 -32.74 -38.00 -26.53
CA ARG A 766 -32.40 -39.36 -26.11
C ARG A 766 -32.26 -39.52 -24.62
N VAL A 767 -33.33 -39.46 -23.82
CA VAL A 767 -33.12 -39.61 -22.37
C VAL A 767 -34.22 -40.37 -21.59
N LYS A 768 -33.90 -41.63 -21.26
CA LYS A 768 -34.51 -42.43 -20.16
C LYS A 768 -34.50 -41.72 -18.80
N TYR A 769 -33.67 -40.69 -18.59
CA TYR A 769 -33.62 -39.90 -17.34
C TYR A 769 -34.73 -38.84 -17.21
N PHE A 770 -35.20 -38.20 -18.31
CA PHE A 770 -36.31 -37.25 -18.23
C PHE A 770 -37.63 -38.00 -17.97
N ALA A 771 -37.84 -39.14 -18.63
CA ALA A 771 -38.96 -40.03 -18.33
C ALA A 771 -38.96 -40.52 -16.87
N LYS A 772 -37.78 -40.86 -16.32
CA LYS A 772 -37.63 -41.21 -14.89
C LYS A 772 -37.88 -40.04 -13.95
N LEU A 773 -37.48 -38.82 -14.31
CA LEU A 773 -37.71 -37.60 -13.53
C LEU A 773 -39.21 -37.24 -13.50
N VAL A 774 -39.90 -37.36 -14.64
CA VAL A 774 -41.36 -37.20 -14.73
C VAL A 774 -42.07 -38.30 -13.95
N SER A 775 -41.67 -39.57 -14.07
CA SER A 775 -42.31 -40.67 -13.31
C SER A 775 -42.12 -40.53 -11.80
N ALA A 776 -40.95 -40.09 -11.34
CA ALA A 776 -40.68 -39.87 -9.91
C ALA A 776 -41.49 -38.71 -9.33
N ASN A 777 -41.60 -37.58 -10.05
CA ASN A 777 -42.41 -36.45 -9.62
C ASN A 777 -43.92 -36.72 -9.73
N LYS A 778 -44.36 -37.52 -10.71
CA LYS A 778 -45.74 -38.00 -10.80
C LYS A 778 -46.12 -38.91 -9.65
N TYR A 779 -45.25 -39.86 -9.30
CA TYR A 779 -45.42 -40.71 -8.11
C TYR A 779 -45.54 -39.86 -6.84
N PHE A 780 -44.69 -38.84 -6.69
CA PHE A 780 -44.78 -37.90 -5.58
C PHE A 780 -46.13 -37.15 -5.56
N ALA A 781 -46.60 -36.65 -6.70
CA ALA A 781 -47.90 -35.98 -6.81
C ALA A 781 -49.09 -36.89 -6.44
N GLU A 782 -49.09 -38.14 -6.90
CA GLU A 782 -50.11 -39.15 -6.55
C GLU A 782 -50.17 -39.40 -5.04
N LYS A 783 -49.01 -39.41 -4.36
CA LYS A 783 -48.94 -39.54 -2.90
C LYS A 783 -49.47 -38.31 -2.18
N VAL A 784 -49.21 -37.11 -2.70
CA VAL A 784 -49.81 -35.88 -2.18
C VAL A 784 -51.33 -35.94 -2.29
N ILE A 785 -51.88 -36.31 -3.45
CA ILE A 785 -53.34 -36.46 -3.65
C ILE A 785 -53.93 -37.49 -2.68
N LYS A 786 -53.27 -38.64 -2.52
CA LYS A 786 -53.70 -39.67 -1.56
C LYS A 786 -53.68 -39.15 -0.11
N ALA A 787 -52.66 -38.39 0.27
CA ALA A 787 -52.56 -37.77 1.58
C ALA A 787 -53.67 -36.74 1.84
N LEU A 788 -54.04 -35.95 0.82
CA LEU A 788 -55.17 -35.02 0.91
C LEU A 788 -56.50 -35.76 1.07
N ALA A 789 -56.73 -36.80 0.26
CA ALA A 789 -57.95 -37.62 0.34
C ALA A 789 -58.09 -38.34 1.69
N MET A 790 -57.01 -38.88 2.25
CA MET A 790 -56.98 -39.52 3.58
C MET A 790 -57.24 -38.56 4.75
N ASN A 791 -57.19 -37.24 4.51
CA ASN A 791 -57.41 -36.20 5.51
C ASN A 791 -58.70 -35.39 5.26
N ASP A 792 -59.61 -35.89 4.42
CA ASP A 792 -60.89 -35.25 4.03
C ASP A 792 -60.73 -33.91 3.29
N LEU A 793 -59.62 -33.74 2.57
CA LEU A 793 -59.33 -32.55 1.75
C LEU A 793 -59.66 -32.79 0.28
N LEU A 794 -60.90 -33.21 -0.01
CA LEU A 794 -61.36 -33.58 -1.36
C LEU A 794 -61.65 -32.37 -2.27
N PRO A 795 -61.47 -32.50 -3.61
CA PRO A 795 -61.77 -31.44 -4.59
C PRO A 795 -63.28 -31.24 -4.81
N PRO A 796 -63.74 -30.06 -5.31
CA PRO A 796 -62.93 -28.91 -5.69
C PRO A 796 -62.48 -28.14 -4.46
N LYS A 797 -61.17 -27.94 -4.28
CA LYS A 797 -60.59 -27.09 -3.23
C LYS A 797 -59.47 -26.24 -3.80
N PRO A 798 -59.40 -24.95 -3.46
CA PRO A 798 -58.30 -24.09 -3.83
C PRO A 798 -57.05 -24.47 -3.05
N PHE A 799 -55.88 -24.44 -3.69
CA PHE A 799 -54.62 -24.70 -3.02
C PHE A 799 -53.55 -23.70 -3.45
N THR A 800 -52.58 -23.48 -2.58
CA THR A 800 -51.34 -22.79 -2.91
C THR A 800 -50.16 -23.64 -2.48
N VAL A 801 -49.09 -23.65 -3.28
CA VAL A 801 -47.85 -24.36 -2.93
C VAL A 801 -46.68 -23.39 -2.90
N ILE A 802 -45.99 -23.36 -1.77
CA ILE A 802 -44.80 -22.54 -1.50
C ILE A 802 -43.58 -23.46 -1.56
N TYR A 803 -42.61 -23.18 -2.44
CA TYR A 803 -41.45 -24.04 -2.65
C TYR A 803 -40.26 -23.24 -3.19
N SER A 804 -39.04 -23.81 -3.07
CA SER A 804 -37.78 -23.23 -3.57
C SER A 804 -37.66 -23.26 -5.10
N ASP A 805 -36.96 -22.29 -5.70
CA ASP A 805 -36.70 -22.26 -7.15
C ASP A 805 -36.06 -23.55 -7.70
N VAL A 806 -35.30 -24.27 -6.86
CA VAL A 806 -34.68 -25.57 -7.19
C VAL A 806 -35.73 -26.64 -7.51
N LEU A 807 -36.97 -26.49 -7.04
CA LEU A 807 -38.07 -27.44 -7.19
C LEU A 807 -39.09 -27.02 -8.25
N ASN A 808 -38.81 -26.00 -9.05
CA ASN A 808 -39.71 -25.47 -10.09
C ASN A 808 -40.26 -26.58 -11.01
N VAL A 809 -39.39 -27.50 -11.46
CA VAL A 809 -39.81 -28.61 -12.33
C VAL A 809 -40.75 -29.59 -11.62
N ARG A 810 -40.47 -29.91 -10.34
CA ARG A 810 -41.31 -30.81 -9.53
C ARG A 810 -42.67 -30.21 -9.30
N TYR A 811 -42.74 -28.96 -8.82
CA TYR A 811 -44.01 -28.34 -8.47
C TYR A 811 -44.82 -27.85 -9.66
N GLY A 812 -44.20 -27.61 -10.81
CA GLY A 812 -44.92 -27.48 -12.09
C GLY A 812 -45.71 -28.75 -12.42
N LEU A 813 -45.10 -29.93 -12.26
CA LEU A 813 -45.78 -31.22 -12.47
C LEU A 813 -46.84 -31.53 -11.39
N VAL A 814 -46.56 -31.24 -10.11
CA VAL A 814 -47.52 -31.44 -9.01
C VAL A 814 -48.77 -30.55 -9.20
N ARG A 815 -48.59 -29.29 -9.59
CA ARG A 815 -49.71 -28.38 -9.88
C ARG A 815 -50.56 -28.89 -11.04
N TYR A 816 -49.92 -29.36 -12.12
CA TYR A 816 -50.61 -29.98 -13.24
C TYR A 816 -51.46 -31.19 -12.79
N GLU A 817 -50.86 -32.14 -12.06
CA GLU A 817 -51.60 -33.32 -11.57
C GLU A 817 -52.73 -32.94 -10.61
N LEU A 818 -52.53 -32.03 -9.66
CA LEU A 818 -53.60 -31.55 -8.77
C LEU A 818 -54.75 -30.89 -9.55
N SER A 819 -54.45 -30.12 -10.60
CA SER A 819 -55.48 -29.51 -11.45
C SER A 819 -56.29 -30.54 -12.23
N VAL A 820 -55.66 -31.62 -12.71
CA VAL A 820 -56.33 -32.75 -13.38
C VAL A 820 -57.31 -33.45 -12.45
N TYR A 821 -57.01 -33.54 -11.15
CA TYR A 821 -57.89 -34.09 -10.12
C TYR A 821 -58.95 -33.11 -9.60
N GLY A 822 -59.03 -31.88 -10.14
CA GLY A 822 -60.09 -30.91 -9.83
C GLY A 822 -59.77 -29.91 -8.71
N TYR A 823 -58.50 -29.80 -8.28
CA TYR A 823 -58.07 -28.74 -7.36
C TYR A 823 -57.77 -27.44 -8.12
N LEU A 824 -58.01 -26.29 -7.49
CA LEU A 824 -57.83 -24.97 -8.10
C LEU A 824 -56.51 -24.33 -7.62
N ASP A 825 -55.51 -24.18 -8.51
CA ASP A 825 -54.26 -23.48 -8.15
C ASP A 825 -54.51 -21.97 -7.99
N VAL A 826 -54.23 -21.45 -6.80
CA VAL A 826 -54.34 -20.03 -6.49
C VAL A 826 -52.95 -19.52 -6.15
N GLU A 827 -52.49 -18.49 -6.85
CA GLU A 827 -51.20 -17.88 -6.56
C GLU A 827 -51.13 -17.40 -5.09
N PRO A 828 -49.98 -17.57 -4.40
CA PRO A 828 -49.86 -17.23 -2.97
C PRO A 828 -50.32 -15.80 -2.62
N GLY A 829 -50.06 -14.82 -3.50
CA GLY A 829 -50.49 -13.42 -3.30
C GLY A 829 -51.98 -13.15 -3.53
N LYS A 830 -52.69 -14.04 -4.24
CA LYS A 830 -54.12 -13.92 -4.54
C LYS A 830 -55.00 -14.74 -3.59
N LEU A 831 -54.41 -15.57 -2.74
CA LEU A 831 -55.12 -16.42 -1.77
C LEU A 831 -55.97 -15.60 -0.79
N VAL A 832 -55.43 -14.48 -0.33
CA VAL A 832 -56.09 -13.52 0.58
C VAL A 832 -57.32 -12.89 -0.09
N GLN A 833 -57.18 -12.49 -1.36
CA GLN A 833 -58.27 -11.95 -2.16
C GLN A 833 -59.35 -13.00 -2.42
N TYR A 834 -58.95 -14.25 -2.67
CA TYR A 834 -59.88 -15.37 -2.83
C TYR A 834 -60.72 -15.59 -1.57
N ILE A 835 -60.11 -15.60 -0.38
CA ILE A 835 -60.82 -15.75 0.89
C ILE A 835 -61.78 -14.57 1.13
N ALA A 836 -61.33 -13.34 0.85
CA ALA A 836 -62.15 -12.14 0.96
C ALA A 836 -63.33 -12.12 -0.04
N SER A 837 -63.12 -12.55 -1.30
CA SER A 837 -64.18 -12.61 -2.33
C SER A 837 -65.16 -13.75 -2.11
N SER A 838 -64.71 -14.84 -1.48
CA SER A 838 -65.53 -15.98 -1.05
C SER A 838 -66.47 -15.62 0.11
N GLY A 839 -66.09 -14.62 0.91
CA GLY A 839 -66.84 -14.07 2.04
C GLY A 839 -67.71 -12.86 1.67
N GLY A 840 -68.33 -12.85 0.49
CA GLY A 840 -69.16 -11.74 0.02
C GLY A 840 -70.39 -11.46 0.90
N ASN A 841 -70.42 -10.22 1.43
CA ASN A 841 -71.43 -9.50 2.22
C ASN A 841 -71.52 -9.83 3.72
N TYR A 842 -70.66 -9.17 4.51
CA TYR A 842 -71.09 -8.37 5.68
C TYR A 842 -70.22 -7.12 5.82
#